data_AF-A0A4R2ZWQ5-F1
#
_entry.id   AF-A0A4R2ZWQ5-F1
#
_cell.length_a   1.000
_cell.length_b   1.000
_cell.length_c   1.000
_cell.angle_alpha   90.00
_cell.angle_beta   90.00
_cell.angle_gamma   90.00
#
_symmetry.space_group_name_H-M   'P 1'
#
loop_
_entity.id
_entity.type
_entity.pdbx_description
1 polymer ?
#
loop_
_entity_poly.entity_id
_entity_poly.type
_entity_poly.pdbx_seq_one_letter_code
_entity_poly.pdbx_strand_id
1 'polypeptide(L)'
;MQYQQSLLNIKSIFIILFLSLIIIPSSAQNIHRFTEGLSIEASFTYGREAIYTDELLWYFYQHKLSTPVAGTTLDGKDDKALWTIVKADTSGFFRRQQNTGTNLQQPNNPPGPGRIAQQSQNTTSAASTYRGPRPSYLYLTYHSNKEQAALLNIRGNSAVLINGEMHTGDPYRMGWLYIPVQLKKGLNEFYVRGSFIAATLSFPKNKIQIATEDLTLPDIVQGKQNQNLLIGLVLINTSNKNIHNIKIQSNTGGRKVISTAPVLMANSTRKIIVPIDASAINSLGEVQTDIAIWDKEKLIETKKIPLRSVSGNTAYRITFISKIDNSLQYYAVNPALGGEKAGDALFFSVHGAGVEALGQAQAYQAKDWGTLVAPTNRRPRGFNWEDWGRMDALEVLDLAQQTLKPDSQKIYLTGHSMGGHGTWFLGATYPEKWAAIAPCAGYPTLKGYGSADGLIPEKGRNMYEDILLKSGNQSDVIAYASNYKPLGIYVLHGDADRTVSVEYARQMRKLLGTFHPDFSYYEYPGGSHWYSNESVDWKPLFDYFKIHQRKTTNEVDHIDFKTANPGISATYYWSTIYQQIKPLDYSQIVLTRNLEKRTLIGKTDNVQILKLNLEGFQKNEPITIDIDSSNTITYQWNTIEQSVVYLKRETQGWLVVERPKLDQKGPHRNGSFKEAFNHSMVYVYGTTGTKDENKWALEKVLHDAEAWYYRGNGTFDVIADRDFDAEKYIDRNIILIGNAKTNSAWNKLLSDCPITVTSDQIKIDKQTYKGNDLGGYFYWKKPGTETRGVGVITGTGLKGMQATGANQYFAGASGFPDYMFFNLDMLKNGPENIIDAGFYSNEWKIEAK
;
A
#
# COMPACT_ATOMS: atom_id res chain seq x y z
N MET A 1 -11.63 -41.08 -78.72
CA MET A 1 -11.39 -39.62 -78.83
C MET A 1 -12.01 -39.00 -77.59
N GLN A 2 -11.36 -38.36 -76.62
CA GLN A 2 -10.11 -37.59 -76.46
C GLN A 2 -9.81 -37.71 -74.93
N TYR A 3 -8.63 -38.03 -74.40
CA TYR A 3 -7.36 -37.29 -74.44
C TYR A 3 -7.52 -35.81 -74.80
N GLN A 4 -8.02 -35.01 -73.86
CA GLN A 4 -7.70 -33.58 -73.63
C GLN A 4 -8.74 -32.90 -72.71
N GLN A 5 -8.82 -33.26 -71.43
CA GLN A 5 -9.44 -32.38 -70.42
C GLN A 5 -8.70 -32.40 -69.06
N SER A 6 -7.44 -32.85 -69.04
CA SER A 6 -6.47 -32.49 -68.01
C SER A 6 -5.78 -31.20 -68.45
N LEU A 7 -6.23 -30.03 -67.97
CA LEU A 7 -5.41 -28.80 -67.78
C LEU A 7 -6.21 -27.52 -67.41
N LEU A 8 -7.52 -27.57 -67.19
CA LEU A 8 -8.32 -26.35 -66.97
C LEU A 8 -9.04 -26.21 -65.62
N ASN A 9 -8.65 -26.99 -64.60
CA ASN A 9 -9.23 -26.83 -63.25
C ASN A 9 -8.21 -26.67 -62.11
N ILE A 10 -6.94 -26.37 -62.43
CA ILE A 10 -5.90 -26.08 -61.41
C ILE A 10 -5.63 -24.57 -61.30
N LYS A 11 -6.05 -23.74 -62.28
CA LYS A 11 -5.88 -22.28 -62.19
C LYS A 11 -6.98 -21.56 -61.39
N SER A 12 -8.15 -22.17 -61.18
CA SER A 12 -9.24 -21.52 -60.43
C SER A 12 -9.18 -21.77 -58.91
N ILE A 13 -8.44 -22.79 -58.45
CA ILE A 13 -8.27 -23.09 -57.02
C ILE A 13 -7.08 -22.33 -56.41
N PHE A 14 -6.05 -22.02 -57.22
CA PHE A 14 -4.93 -21.19 -56.77
C PHE A 14 -5.24 -19.68 -56.75
N ILE A 15 -6.25 -19.22 -57.51
CA ILE A 15 -6.66 -17.80 -57.51
C ILE A 15 -7.62 -17.49 -56.34
N ILE A 16 -8.37 -18.46 -55.82
CA ILE A 16 -9.25 -18.28 -54.66
C ILE A 16 -8.47 -18.38 -53.33
N LEU A 17 -7.34 -19.09 -53.29
CA LEU A 17 -6.46 -19.15 -52.11
C LEU A 17 -5.51 -17.95 -51.96
N PHE A 18 -5.39 -17.08 -52.97
CA PHE A 18 -4.61 -15.83 -52.87
C PHE A 18 -5.46 -14.58 -52.59
N LEU A 19 -6.79 -14.70 -52.66
CA LEU A 19 -7.75 -13.60 -52.40
C LEU A 19 -8.40 -13.65 -51.01
N SER A 20 -8.04 -14.63 -50.17
CA SER A 20 -8.46 -14.72 -48.76
C SER A 20 -7.37 -14.28 -47.76
N LEU A 21 -6.28 -13.69 -48.25
CA LEU A 21 -5.49 -12.73 -47.46
C LEU A 21 -6.33 -11.45 -47.31
N ILE A 22 -7.39 -11.55 -46.49
CA ILE A 22 -7.91 -10.39 -45.79
C ILE A 22 -6.73 -9.90 -44.98
N ILE A 23 -6.07 -8.88 -45.52
CA ILE A 23 -5.26 -7.96 -44.75
C ILE A 23 -6.22 -7.47 -43.67
N ILE A 24 -6.20 -8.12 -42.50
CA ILE A 24 -6.70 -7.49 -41.29
C ILE A 24 -5.86 -6.21 -41.24
N PRO A 25 -6.44 -5.01 -41.37
CA PRO A 25 -5.67 -3.82 -41.12
C PRO A 25 -5.27 -3.93 -39.65
N SER A 26 -4.06 -4.41 -39.41
CA SER A 26 -3.29 -4.06 -38.23
C SER A 26 -3.17 -2.54 -38.30
N SER A 27 -4.22 -1.86 -37.84
CA SER A 27 -4.15 -0.47 -37.53
C SER A 27 -3.25 -0.41 -36.31
N ALA A 28 -1.94 -0.32 -36.55
CA ALA A 28 -1.01 0.09 -35.52
C ALA A 28 -1.61 1.35 -34.88
N GLN A 29 -1.86 1.30 -33.57
CA GLN A 29 -2.28 2.48 -32.84
C GLN A 29 -1.20 3.54 -33.08
N ASN A 30 -1.59 4.74 -33.51
CA ASN A 30 -0.62 5.81 -33.65
C ASN A 30 -0.03 6.08 -32.27
N ILE A 31 1.27 5.85 -32.14
CA ILE A 31 2.04 6.10 -30.92
C ILE A 31 3.05 7.18 -31.23
N HIS A 32 2.96 8.29 -30.51
CA HIS A 32 4.02 9.30 -30.48
C HIS A 32 4.99 8.95 -29.36
N ARG A 33 6.26 8.72 -29.71
CA ARG A 33 7.35 8.54 -28.74
C ARG A 33 8.06 9.87 -28.57
N PHE A 34 8.21 10.32 -27.33
CA PHE A 34 9.03 11.49 -27.05
C PHE A 34 10.50 11.13 -27.21
N THR A 35 11.23 11.84 -28.07
CA THR A 35 12.65 11.56 -28.35
C THR A 35 13.59 12.67 -27.90
N GLU A 36 13.07 13.87 -27.64
CA GLU A 36 13.83 15.05 -27.23
C GLU A 36 13.06 15.81 -26.15
N GLY A 37 13.79 16.48 -25.25
CA GLY A 37 13.23 17.24 -24.13
C GLY A 37 14.28 18.06 -23.39
N LEU A 38 13.88 18.73 -22.31
CA LEU A 38 14.79 19.47 -21.41
C LEU A 38 14.80 18.83 -20.01
N SER A 39 15.95 18.77 -19.34
CA SER A 39 16.09 18.27 -17.96
C SER A 39 16.76 19.30 -17.04
N ILE A 40 16.41 19.34 -15.75
CA ILE A 40 16.94 20.33 -14.78
C ILE A 40 17.10 19.79 -13.36
N GLU A 41 18.27 19.84 -12.75
CA GLU A 41 18.43 19.34 -11.36
C GLU A 41 17.67 20.19 -10.32
N ALA A 42 16.40 19.89 -10.10
CA ALA A 42 15.55 20.53 -9.11
C ALA A 42 15.52 19.70 -7.82
N SER A 43 15.67 20.38 -6.68
CA SER A 43 15.64 19.72 -5.38
C SER A 43 14.22 19.24 -5.06
N PHE A 44 14.11 17.99 -4.66
CA PHE A 44 12.91 17.45 -4.02
C PHE A 44 13.32 16.35 -3.04
N THR A 45 12.61 16.23 -1.92
CA THR A 45 12.73 15.09 -1.02
C THR A 45 11.59 14.13 -1.30
N TYR A 46 11.96 12.92 -1.73
CA TYR A 46 11.04 11.81 -1.91
C TYR A 46 11.52 10.67 -1.01
N GLY A 47 10.66 10.20 -0.11
CA GLY A 47 11.01 9.16 0.85
C GLY A 47 9.86 8.70 1.74
N ARG A 48 10.17 7.88 2.74
CA ARG A 48 9.18 7.32 3.70
C ARG A 48 8.67 8.33 4.73
N GLU A 49 9.14 9.57 4.70
CA GLU A 49 8.66 10.63 5.58
C GLU A 49 7.30 11.16 5.10
N ALA A 50 6.49 11.66 6.04
CA ALA A 50 5.26 12.37 5.67
C ALA A 50 5.53 13.73 5.01
N ILE A 51 6.73 14.28 5.20
CA ILE A 51 7.14 15.58 4.62
C ILE A 51 7.68 15.36 3.22
N TYR A 52 7.21 16.21 2.31
CA TYR A 52 7.60 16.19 0.92
C TYR A 52 7.98 17.60 0.45
N THR A 53 9.19 17.76 -0.07
CA THR A 53 9.64 19.01 -0.71
C THR A 53 9.69 18.80 -2.23
N ASP A 54 9.30 19.80 -2.99
CA ASP A 54 9.37 19.88 -4.45
C ASP A 54 9.49 21.35 -4.90
N GLU A 55 10.73 21.77 -5.17
CA GLU A 55 11.01 23.17 -5.49
C GLU A 55 10.40 23.60 -6.83
N LEU A 56 10.29 22.70 -7.81
CA LEU A 56 9.67 23.04 -9.10
C LEU A 56 8.18 23.27 -8.93
N LEU A 57 7.47 22.39 -8.19
CA LEU A 57 6.05 22.58 -7.89
C LEU A 57 5.81 23.88 -7.10
N TRP A 58 6.71 24.22 -6.17
CA TRP A 58 6.65 25.47 -5.43
C TRP A 58 6.71 26.71 -6.33
N TYR A 59 7.65 26.74 -7.30
CA TYR A 59 7.70 27.82 -8.30
C TYR A 59 6.47 27.81 -9.23
N PHE A 60 6.00 26.61 -9.61
CA PHE A 60 4.84 26.43 -10.49
C PHE A 60 3.56 27.01 -9.86
N TYR A 61 3.22 26.61 -8.62
CA TYR A 61 2.01 27.06 -7.93
C TYR A 61 2.03 28.54 -7.52
N GLN A 62 3.21 29.15 -7.49
CA GLN A 62 3.33 30.60 -7.31
C GLN A 62 3.28 31.41 -8.61
N HIS A 63 3.17 30.75 -9.76
CA HIS A 63 3.27 31.39 -11.08
C HIS A 63 4.61 32.12 -11.27
N LYS A 64 5.68 31.55 -10.72
CA LYS A 64 7.06 32.07 -10.80
C LYS A 64 7.98 31.19 -11.65
N LEU A 65 7.50 30.03 -12.10
CA LEU A 65 8.26 29.16 -13.00
C LEU A 65 8.33 29.80 -14.39
N SER A 66 9.55 30.03 -14.89
CA SER A 66 9.76 30.50 -16.25
C SER A 66 9.55 29.37 -17.26
N THR A 67 9.12 29.68 -18.48
CA THR A 67 9.03 28.68 -19.56
C THR A 67 10.38 28.02 -19.75
N PRO A 68 10.48 26.68 -19.70
CA PRO A 68 11.76 25.99 -19.85
C PRO A 68 12.45 26.29 -21.18
N VAL A 69 13.66 26.86 -21.11
CA VAL A 69 14.54 27.12 -22.26
C VAL A 69 15.94 26.61 -21.95
N ALA A 70 16.60 25.93 -22.89
CA ALA A 70 17.95 25.42 -22.69
C ALA A 70 18.92 26.54 -22.26
N GLY A 71 19.71 26.28 -21.21
CA GLY A 71 20.65 27.25 -20.64
C GLY A 71 20.03 28.25 -19.65
N THR A 72 18.73 28.15 -19.34
CA THR A 72 18.07 28.98 -18.32
C THR A 72 17.84 28.20 -17.02
N THR A 73 17.64 28.92 -15.91
CA THR A 73 17.40 28.37 -14.58
C THR A 73 15.89 28.18 -14.31
N LEU A 74 15.50 27.62 -13.15
CA LEU A 74 14.08 27.38 -12.81
C LEU A 74 13.25 28.69 -12.80
N ASP A 75 13.79 29.74 -12.19
CA ASP A 75 13.14 31.04 -12.03
C ASP A 75 13.71 32.13 -12.97
N GLY A 76 14.68 31.76 -13.81
CA GLY A 76 15.40 32.66 -14.70
C GLY A 76 16.42 33.57 -13.99
N LYS A 77 16.71 33.35 -12.70
CA LYS A 77 17.57 34.21 -11.88
C LYS A 77 18.59 33.48 -10.98
N ASP A 78 18.34 32.22 -10.57
CA ASP A 78 19.19 31.46 -9.62
C ASP A 78 20.11 30.43 -10.31
N ASP A 79 21.43 30.55 -10.18
CA ASP A 79 22.46 29.75 -10.89
C ASP A 79 22.61 28.28 -10.44
N LYS A 80 21.72 27.76 -9.58
CA LYS A 80 21.90 26.41 -8.99
C LYS A 80 21.66 25.25 -9.95
N ALA A 81 20.81 25.40 -10.96
CA ALA A 81 20.49 24.36 -11.94
C ALA A 81 20.00 24.95 -13.27
N LEU A 82 20.43 24.34 -14.38
CA LEU A 82 20.09 24.79 -15.74
C LEU A 82 19.28 23.72 -16.50
N TRP A 83 18.33 24.18 -17.30
CA TRP A 83 17.65 23.35 -18.30
C TRP A 83 18.63 22.91 -19.38
N THR A 84 18.74 21.61 -19.60
CA THR A 84 19.68 20.99 -20.54
C THR A 84 18.96 20.09 -21.53
N ILE A 85 19.35 20.16 -22.80
CA ILE A 85 18.78 19.29 -23.85
C ILE A 85 19.16 17.84 -23.55
N VAL A 86 18.17 16.96 -23.61
CA VAL A 86 18.34 15.51 -23.46
C VAL A 86 17.61 14.77 -24.57
N LYS A 87 18.15 13.62 -24.98
CA LYS A 87 17.57 12.75 -25.99
C LYS A 87 17.29 11.36 -25.42
N ALA A 88 16.24 10.73 -25.93
CA ALA A 88 15.94 9.34 -25.67
C ALA A 88 16.93 8.43 -26.42
N ASP A 89 17.34 7.34 -25.77
CA ASP A 89 18.09 6.26 -26.41
C ASP A 89 17.19 5.42 -27.33
N THR A 90 17.77 4.41 -27.99
CA THR A 90 17.03 3.49 -28.88
C THR A 90 15.96 2.67 -28.16
N SER A 91 16.04 2.55 -26.82
CA SER A 91 15.03 1.91 -25.98
C SER A 91 13.93 2.87 -25.51
N GLY A 92 14.00 4.15 -25.91
CA GLY A 92 13.06 5.20 -25.55
C GLY A 92 13.32 5.87 -24.21
N PHE A 93 14.46 5.60 -23.55
CA PHE A 93 14.79 6.18 -22.25
C PHE A 93 15.68 7.41 -22.39
N PHE A 94 15.28 8.52 -21.78
CA PHE A 94 16.09 9.74 -21.71
C PHE A 94 17.34 9.52 -20.85
N ARG A 95 18.52 9.77 -21.42
CA ARG A 95 19.82 9.73 -20.72
C ARG A 95 20.50 11.08 -20.81
N ARG A 96 21.09 11.53 -19.70
CA ARG A 96 22.09 12.59 -19.76
C ARG A 96 23.37 12.01 -20.36
N GLN A 97 23.93 12.66 -21.38
CA GLN A 97 25.29 12.36 -21.84
C GLN A 97 26.26 12.73 -20.72
N GLN A 98 26.74 11.74 -19.96
CA GLN A 98 27.93 11.93 -19.14
C GLN A 98 29.15 11.72 -20.03
N ASN A 99 29.96 12.76 -20.22
CA ASN A 99 31.33 12.63 -20.70
C ASN A 99 32.17 11.94 -19.60
N THR A 100 32.02 10.63 -19.46
CA THR A 100 32.94 9.80 -18.67
C THR A 100 33.07 8.46 -19.38
N GLY A 101 34.23 8.23 -20.02
CA GLY A 101 34.58 6.94 -20.60
C GLY A 101 34.68 5.87 -19.52
N THR A 102 33.62 5.11 -19.31
CA THR A 102 33.64 3.86 -18.52
C THR A 102 32.67 2.85 -19.13
N ASN A 103 33.12 1.60 -19.19
CA ASN A 103 32.63 0.45 -19.97
C ASN A 103 31.10 0.27 -20.12
N LEU A 104 30.70 0.11 -21.38
CA LEU A 104 29.37 -0.24 -21.88
C LEU A 104 29.12 -1.76 -21.87
N GLN A 105 29.22 -2.40 -20.71
CA GLN A 105 28.69 -3.76 -20.53
C GLN A 105 27.86 -3.75 -19.27
N GLN A 106 26.53 -3.77 -19.42
CA GLN A 106 25.46 -4.19 -18.48
C GLN A 106 24.16 -3.44 -18.87
N PRO A 107 23.35 -3.99 -19.79
CA PRO A 107 22.03 -3.47 -20.08
C PRO A 107 21.03 -3.95 -19.01
N ASN A 108 20.10 -3.09 -18.61
CA ASN A 108 18.89 -3.41 -17.85
C ASN A 108 19.07 -3.83 -16.37
N ASN A 109 19.06 -2.83 -15.49
CA ASN A 109 18.25 -2.90 -14.27
C ASN A 109 17.78 -1.49 -13.89
N PRO A 110 16.56 -1.33 -13.33
CA PRO A 110 16.19 -0.09 -12.66
C PRO A 110 17.20 0.29 -11.57
N PRO A 111 17.24 1.54 -11.08
CA PRO A 111 17.87 1.77 -9.78
C PRO A 111 17.08 0.95 -8.76
N GLY A 112 17.57 -0.24 -8.46
CA GLY A 112 17.21 -0.96 -7.25
C GLY A 112 17.80 -0.23 -6.05
N PRO A 113 17.30 -0.50 -4.83
CA PRO A 113 18.02 -0.11 -3.63
C PRO A 113 19.36 -0.86 -3.66
N GLY A 114 20.46 -0.17 -3.89
CA GLY A 114 21.76 -0.81 -4.11
C GLY A 114 22.85 -0.01 -4.82
N ARG A 115 22.70 1.31 -5.02
CA ARG A 115 23.89 2.14 -5.30
C ARG A 115 24.60 2.44 -3.98
N ILE A 116 25.59 1.61 -3.65
CA ILE A 116 26.62 1.96 -2.66
C ILE A 116 27.71 2.75 -3.39
N ALA A 117 28.02 3.94 -2.86
CA ALA A 117 29.24 4.66 -3.18
C ALA A 117 30.44 3.78 -2.80
N GLN A 118 31.39 3.62 -3.72
CA GLN A 118 32.65 2.91 -3.49
C GLN A 118 33.26 3.28 -2.11
N GLN A 119 33.46 2.28 -1.25
CA GLN A 119 34.27 2.43 -0.05
C GLN A 119 35.73 2.64 -0.47
N SER A 120 36.21 3.89 -0.39
CA SER A 120 37.65 4.14 -0.25
C SER A 120 38.05 3.91 1.21
N GLN A 121 39.13 3.17 1.41
CA GLN A 121 39.66 2.79 2.70
C GLN A 121 40.02 3.98 3.61
N ASN A 122 39.78 3.79 4.91
CA ASN A 122 40.45 4.40 6.06
C ASN A 122 40.82 5.89 6.00
N THR A 123 39.89 6.76 6.42
CA THR A 123 40.21 7.97 7.18
C THR A 123 39.09 8.31 8.15
N THR A 124 39.41 8.44 9.43
CA THR A 124 38.54 9.05 10.45
C THR A 124 38.34 10.53 10.14
N SER A 125 37.14 10.89 9.67
CA SER A 125 36.72 12.30 9.55
C SER A 125 35.20 12.44 9.70
N ALA A 126 34.79 13.57 10.29
CA ALA A 126 33.45 13.96 10.69
C ALA A 126 32.32 13.73 9.65
N ALA A 127 31.12 13.48 10.18
CA ALA A 127 29.78 13.53 9.54
C ALA A 127 29.78 13.49 8.00
N SER A 128 29.67 12.30 7.41
CA SER A 128 29.54 12.14 5.97
C SER A 128 28.15 12.58 5.50
N THR A 129 28.05 13.77 4.91
CA THR A 129 26.94 14.16 4.04
C THR A 129 26.84 13.18 2.86
N TYR A 130 25.79 12.37 2.84
CA TYR A 130 25.48 11.45 1.75
C TYR A 130 25.27 12.21 0.43
N ARG A 131 26.14 12.01 -0.57
CA ARG A 131 26.00 12.53 -1.94
C ARG A 131 25.53 11.42 -2.87
N GLY A 132 24.21 11.31 -3.09
CA GLY A 132 23.59 10.47 -4.14
C GLY A 132 23.23 11.28 -5.41
N PRO A 133 23.00 10.64 -6.57
CA PRO A 133 22.69 11.34 -7.83
C PRO A 133 21.33 12.04 -7.79
N ARG A 134 21.31 13.32 -8.18
CA ARG A 134 20.19 14.27 -8.03
C ARG A 134 19.01 13.98 -8.97
N PRO A 135 17.75 14.02 -8.49
CA PRO A 135 16.60 13.88 -9.37
C PRO A 135 16.26 15.23 -10.04
N SER A 136 15.71 15.24 -11.27
CA SER A 136 15.85 16.45 -12.13
C SER A 136 14.72 16.80 -13.10
N TYR A 137 13.52 16.26 -12.99
CA TYR A 137 12.44 16.60 -13.94
C TYR A 137 12.78 16.42 -15.45
N LEU A 138 11.75 16.19 -16.26
CA LEU A 138 11.88 16.16 -17.70
C LEU A 138 10.72 16.98 -18.26
N TYR A 139 11.06 18.06 -18.96
CA TYR A 139 10.11 18.87 -19.68
C TYR A 139 9.98 18.35 -21.11
N LEU A 140 8.78 17.90 -21.45
CA LEU A 140 8.41 17.41 -22.76
C LEU A 140 7.29 18.29 -23.33
N THR A 141 7.23 18.37 -24.64
CA THR A 141 6.20 19.13 -25.35
C THR A 141 5.59 18.33 -26.48
N TYR A 142 4.28 18.48 -26.70
CA TYR A 142 3.59 17.93 -27.85
C TYR A 142 2.68 18.99 -28.47
N HIS A 143 2.87 19.29 -29.76
CA HIS A 143 2.01 20.21 -30.48
C HIS A 143 0.86 19.45 -31.16
N SER A 144 -0.35 19.61 -30.64
CA SER A 144 -1.55 18.98 -31.19
C SER A 144 -2.22 19.90 -32.22
N ASN A 145 -2.57 19.38 -33.38
CA ASN A 145 -3.28 20.14 -34.41
C ASN A 145 -4.76 20.43 -34.08
N LYS A 146 -5.32 19.71 -33.10
CA LYS A 146 -6.70 19.83 -32.62
C LYS A 146 -6.81 19.45 -31.16
N GLU A 147 -7.94 19.76 -30.55
CA GLU A 147 -8.29 19.16 -29.27
C GLU A 147 -8.60 17.66 -29.49
N GLN A 148 -7.95 16.79 -28.72
CA GLN A 148 -8.15 15.34 -28.84
C GLN A 148 -7.75 14.59 -27.57
N ALA A 149 -8.40 13.45 -27.36
CA ALA A 149 -8.02 12.52 -26.31
C ALA A 149 -6.75 11.75 -26.69
N ALA A 150 -5.89 11.54 -25.70
CA ALA A 150 -4.73 10.66 -25.79
C ALA A 150 -4.56 9.87 -24.49
N LEU A 151 -3.69 8.88 -24.53
CA LEU A 151 -3.26 8.12 -23.37
C LEU A 151 -1.78 8.34 -23.19
N LEU A 152 -1.43 8.92 -22.05
CA LEU A 152 -0.05 9.08 -21.64
C LEU A 152 0.40 7.82 -20.90
N ASN A 153 1.50 7.24 -21.35
CA ASN A 153 2.21 6.17 -20.63
C ASN A 153 3.64 6.63 -20.39
N ILE A 154 4.02 6.77 -19.13
CA ILE A 154 5.37 7.12 -18.72
C ILE A 154 5.89 6.01 -17.81
N ARG A 155 7.14 5.61 -17.99
CA ARG A 155 7.89 4.70 -17.12
C ARG A 155 9.05 5.44 -16.49
N GLY A 156 9.26 5.29 -15.18
CA GLY A 156 10.40 5.86 -14.44
C GLY A 156 10.12 7.19 -13.75
N ASN A 157 8.90 7.71 -13.87
CA ASN A 157 8.47 8.93 -13.20
C ASN A 157 7.76 8.64 -11.87
N SER A 158 7.86 9.53 -10.89
CA SER A 158 7.08 9.51 -9.67
C SER A 158 5.79 10.34 -9.79
N ALA A 159 5.77 11.33 -10.69
CA ALA A 159 4.60 12.15 -11.02
C ALA A 159 4.78 12.86 -12.37
N VAL A 160 3.73 13.50 -12.87
CA VAL A 160 3.79 14.39 -14.04
C VAL A 160 2.75 15.52 -13.92
N LEU A 161 3.15 16.76 -14.20
CA LEU A 161 2.20 17.85 -14.48
C LEU A 161 1.91 17.88 -15.98
N ILE A 162 0.64 17.88 -16.36
CA ILE A 162 0.17 17.91 -17.75
C ILE A 162 -0.68 19.16 -17.92
N ASN A 163 -0.17 20.17 -18.64
CA ASN A 163 -0.83 21.48 -18.75
C ASN A 163 -1.27 22.08 -17.40
N GLY A 164 -0.53 21.78 -16.33
CA GLY A 164 -0.78 22.21 -14.94
C GLY A 164 -1.58 21.24 -14.06
N GLU A 165 -2.08 20.13 -14.60
CA GLU A 165 -2.83 19.11 -13.83
C GLU A 165 -1.86 18.02 -13.36
N MET A 166 -1.89 17.68 -12.06
CA MET A 166 -0.94 16.75 -11.45
C MET A 166 -1.44 15.30 -11.52
N HIS A 167 -0.62 14.41 -12.05
CA HIS A 167 -0.91 12.98 -12.17
C HIS A 167 0.17 12.11 -11.52
N THR A 168 -0.23 10.90 -11.15
CA THR A 168 0.66 9.88 -10.57
C THR A 168 1.66 9.36 -11.61
N GLY A 169 2.84 8.91 -11.16
CA GLY A 169 3.83 8.27 -12.02
C GLY A 169 3.97 6.76 -11.85
N ASP A 170 4.78 6.16 -12.72
CA ASP A 170 5.20 4.75 -12.66
C ASP A 170 6.69 4.65 -12.22
N PRO A 171 7.01 4.81 -10.93
CA PRO A 171 8.39 4.81 -10.44
C PRO A 171 9.08 3.46 -10.62
N TYR A 172 8.32 2.37 -10.72
CA TYR A 172 8.84 1.02 -10.87
C TYR A 172 8.96 0.56 -12.33
N ARG A 173 8.51 1.37 -13.30
CA ARG A 173 8.56 1.09 -14.75
C ARG A 173 7.79 -0.16 -15.16
N MET A 174 6.67 -0.41 -14.51
CA MET A 174 5.76 -1.52 -14.82
C MET A 174 5.10 -1.36 -16.18
N GLY A 175 4.90 -0.11 -16.65
CA GLY A 175 4.37 0.20 -17.98
C GLY A 175 2.86 0.07 -18.12
N TRP A 176 2.14 -0.21 -17.05
CA TRP A 176 0.69 -0.44 -17.06
C TRP A 176 -0.17 0.78 -16.70
N LEU A 177 0.44 1.89 -16.23
CA LEU A 177 -0.29 3.10 -15.84
C LEU A 177 -0.53 3.96 -17.08
N TYR A 178 -1.72 3.86 -17.64
CA TYR A 178 -2.19 4.74 -18.71
C TYR A 178 -3.05 5.85 -18.13
N ILE A 179 -2.63 7.09 -18.35
CA ILE A 179 -3.33 8.30 -17.92
C ILE A 179 -4.09 8.85 -19.13
N PRO A 180 -5.43 8.84 -19.13
CA PRO A 180 -6.20 9.52 -20.17
C PRO A 180 -6.06 11.03 -20.03
N VAL A 181 -5.65 11.70 -21.12
CA VAL A 181 -5.41 13.14 -21.16
C VAL A 181 -6.20 13.79 -22.29
N GLN A 182 -6.68 15.01 -22.06
CA GLN A 182 -7.26 15.86 -23.11
C GLN A 182 -6.22 16.84 -23.60
N LEU A 183 -5.66 16.58 -24.78
CA LEU A 183 -4.68 17.48 -25.39
C LEU A 183 -5.40 18.69 -25.95
N LYS A 184 -4.91 19.88 -25.61
CA LYS A 184 -5.37 21.16 -26.17
C LYS A 184 -4.85 21.30 -27.59
N LYS A 185 -5.59 22.01 -28.45
CA LYS A 185 -5.04 22.49 -29.73
C LYS A 185 -3.85 23.41 -29.43
N GLY A 186 -2.73 23.20 -30.11
CA GLY A 186 -1.48 23.93 -29.88
C GLY A 186 -0.52 23.17 -28.97
N LEU A 187 0.29 23.91 -28.22
CA LEU A 187 1.31 23.38 -27.33
C LEU A 187 0.68 22.68 -26.11
N ASN A 188 1.13 21.46 -25.82
CA ASN A 188 0.88 20.76 -24.57
C ASN A 188 2.20 20.50 -23.88
N GLU A 189 2.24 20.75 -22.57
CA GLU A 189 3.44 20.72 -21.75
C GLU A 189 3.36 19.62 -20.69
N PHE A 190 4.48 18.91 -20.49
CA PHE A 190 4.60 17.82 -19.53
C PHE A 190 5.83 18.05 -18.66
N TYR A 191 5.65 18.26 -17.35
CA TYR A 191 6.74 18.34 -16.37
C TYR A 191 6.80 17.03 -15.60
N VAL A 192 7.68 16.13 -16.04
CA VAL A 192 7.75 14.74 -15.58
C VAL A 192 8.79 14.61 -14.47
N ARG A 193 8.36 14.35 -13.23
CA ARG A 193 9.28 14.17 -12.09
C ARG A 193 9.83 12.74 -12.08
N GLY A 194 11.14 12.55 -12.19
CA GLY A 194 11.74 11.22 -12.07
C GLY A 194 13.13 11.10 -12.68
N SER A 195 13.53 9.86 -12.97
CA SER A 195 14.80 9.53 -13.62
C SER A 195 14.64 8.29 -14.49
N PHE A 196 15.50 8.12 -15.50
CA PHE A 196 15.37 7.02 -16.49
C PHE A 196 13.95 6.95 -17.06
N ILE A 197 13.49 8.08 -17.59
CA ILE A 197 12.13 8.26 -18.06
C ILE A 197 12.00 7.77 -19.49
N ALA A 198 10.93 7.03 -19.79
CA ALA A 198 10.44 6.80 -21.14
C ALA A 198 8.98 7.22 -21.22
N ALA A 199 8.60 8.01 -22.22
CA ALA A 199 7.25 8.57 -22.35
C ALA A 199 6.67 8.35 -23.74
N THR A 200 5.38 8.04 -23.80
CA THR A 200 4.63 7.88 -25.06
C THR A 200 3.22 8.42 -24.93
N LEU A 201 2.68 8.92 -26.06
CA LEU A 201 1.26 9.20 -26.24
C LEU A 201 0.69 8.21 -27.24
N SER A 202 -0.40 7.53 -26.90
CA SER A 202 -1.19 6.76 -27.84
C SER A 202 -2.57 7.36 -28.03
N PHE A 203 -3.13 7.22 -29.23
CA PHE A 203 -4.41 7.84 -29.60
C PHE A 203 -5.49 6.76 -29.72
N PRO A 204 -6.36 6.60 -28.70
CA PRO A 204 -7.36 5.53 -28.69
C PRO A 204 -8.47 5.80 -29.72
N LYS A 205 -8.93 4.75 -30.39
CA LYS A 205 -10.06 4.81 -31.34
C LYS A 205 -11.40 4.89 -30.64
N ASN A 206 -11.54 4.13 -29.55
CA ASN A 206 -12.75 4.05 -28.75
C ASN A 206 -12.61 4.93 -27.51
N LYS A 207 -13.72 5.52 -27.07
CA LYS A 207 -13.77 6.34 -25.84
C LYS A 207 -13.58 5.51 -24.57
N ILE A 208 -13.97 4.23 -24.63
CA ILE A 208 -13.77 3.25 -23.57
C ILE A 208 -12.93 2.13 -24.16
N GLN A 209 -11.95 1.67 -23.41
CA GLN A 209 -11.12 0.54 -23.81
C GLN A 209 -10.74 -0.35 -22.62
N ILE A 210 -10.47 -1.62 -22.91
CA ILE A 210 -9.92 -2.60 -21.97
C ILE A 210 -8.38 -2.56 -22.06
N ALA A 211 -7.74 -2.25 -20.93
CA ALA A 211 -6.30 -2.44 -20.75
C ALA A 211 -6.03 -3.79 -20.06
N THR A 212 -5.12 -4.57 -20.64
CA THR A 212 -4.81 -5.95 -20.22
C THR A 212 -3.41 -6.09 -19.62
N GLU A 213 -2.71 -4.97 -19.48
CA GLU A 213 -1.35 -4.89 -18.94
C GLU A 213 -1.31 -5.11 -17.41
N ASP A 214 -2.45 -4.95 -16.73
CA ASP A 214 -2.59 -5.10 -15.28
C ASP A 214 -3.81 -5.95 -14.88
N LEU A 215 -3.69 -7.25 -15.08
CA LEU A 215 -4.74 -8.22 -14.75
C LEU A 215 -4.56 -8.79 -13.33
N THR A 216 -5.67 -9.04 -12.64
CA THR A 216 -5.70 -9.84 -11.40
C THR A 216 -6.48 -11.11 -11.69
N LEU A 217 -5.79 -12.26 -11.71
CA LEU A 217 -6.36 -13.50 -12.25
C LEU A 217 -6.34 -14.63 -11.22
N PRO A 218 -7.42 -15.41 -11.10
CA PRO A 218 -7.41 -16.70 -10.41
C PRO A 218 -6.85 -17.77 -11.35
N ASP A 219 -6.56 -18.94 -10.79
CA ASP A 219 -6.44 -20.15 -11.59
C ASP A 219 -7.74 -20.96 -11.54
N ILE A 220 -8.00 -21.70 -12.60
CA ILE A 220 -9.02 -22.75 -12.63
C ILE A 220 -8.38 -23.99 -12.01
N VAL A 221 -8.87 -24.44 -10.87
CA VAL A 221 -8.27 -25.57 -10.15
C VAL A 221 -9.16 -26.79 -10.29
N GLN A 222 -8.66 -27.83 -10.94
CA GLN A 222 -9.40 -29.07 -11.14
C GLN A 222 -9.74 -29.70 -9.77
N GLY A 223 -10.99 -30.12 -9.61
CA GLY A 223 -11.52 -30.64 -8.35
C GLY A 223 -11.98 -29.58 -7.34
N LYS A 224 -11.82 -28.28 -7.62
CA LYS A 224 -12.40 -27.17 -6.84
C LYS A 224 -13.57 -26.51 -7.58
N GLN A 225 -14.30 -25.63 -6.90
CA GLN A 225 -15.40 -24.86 -7.47
C GLN A 225 -14.86 -23.79 -8.42
N ASN A 226 -15.31 -23.81 -9.69
CA ASN A 226 -14.84 -22.90 -10.74
C ASN A 226 -15.99 -22.09 -11.37
N GLN A 227 -17.20 -22.11 -10.79
CA GLN A 227 -18.38 -21.42 -11.34
C GLN A 227 -18.45 -19.91 -11.04
N ASN A 228 -17.77 -19.44 -9.99
CA ASN A 228 -17.87 -18.07 -9.48
C ASN A 228 -16.49 -17.38 -9.39
N LEU A 229 -15.61 -17.63 -10.35
CA LEU A 229 -14.28 -17.04 -10.33
C LEU A 229 -14.38 -15.54 -10.67
N LEU A 230 -13.47 -14.75 -10.10
CA LEU A 230 -13.41 -13.31 -10.31
C LEU A 230 -12.08 -12.92 -10.95
N ILE A 231 -12.13 -12.12 -12.01
CA ILE A 231 -10.95 -11.49 -12.62
C ILE A 231 -11.00 -9.97 -12.40
N GLY A 232 -9.83 -9.36 -12.25
CA GLY A 232 -9.65 -7.92 -12.21
C GLY A 232 -9.07 -7.44 -13.54
N LEU A 233 -9.68 -6.42 -14.14
CA LEU A 233 -9.20 -5.80 -15.37
C LEU A 233 -9.38 -4.29 -15.34
N VAL A 234 -8.71 -3.58 -16.24
CA VAL A 234 -8.70 -2.12 -16.24
C VAL A 234 -9.55 -1.58 -17.39
N LEU A 235 -10.47 -0.67 -17.06
CA LEU A 235 -11.19 0.13 -18.04
C LEU A 235 -10.67 1.56 -18.03
N ILE A 236 -10.48 2.12 -19.22
CA ILE A 236 -10.02 3.50 -19.39
C ILE A 236 -11.12 4.29 -20.11
N ASN A 237 -11.54 5.40 -19.51
CA ASN A 237 -12.48 6.36 -20.10
C ASN A 237 -11.73 7.61 -20.54
N THR A 238 -11.63 7.80 -21.86
CA THR A 238 -10.98 8.95 -22.50
C THR A 238 -11.98 10.05 -22.91
N SER A 239 -13.24 9.93 -22.48
CA SER A 239 -14.25 10.95 -22.74
C SER A 239 -14.30 11.98 -21.61
N ASN A 240 -14.86 13.15 -21.93
CA ASN A 240 -15.14 14.23 -20.99
C ASN A 240 -16.44 14.03 -20.18
N LYS A 241 -17.00 12.81 -20.16
CA LYS A 241 -18.24 12.49 -19.44
C LYS A 241 -18.07 11.26 -18.57
N ASN A 242 -18.77 11.26 -17.45
CA ASN A 242 -18.97 10.04 -16.66
C ASN A 242 -19.82 9.08 -17.48
N ILE A 243 -19.44 7.80 -17.45
CA ILE A 243 -20.12 6.74 -18.18
C ILE A 243 -20.72 5.77 -17.18
N HIS A 244 -22.00 5.46 -17.37
CA HIS A 244 -22.81 4.64 -16.48
C HIS A 244 -23.28 3.40 -17.23
N ASN A 245 -23.65 2.35 -16.48
CA ASN A 245 -24.34 1.16 -17.00
C ASN A 245 -23.60 0.42 -18.11
N ILE A 246 -22.26 0.41 -18.09
CA ILE A 246 -21.46 -0.43 -18.98
C ILE A 246 -21.66 -1.89 -18.59
N LYS A 247 -22.17 -2.69 -19.53
CA LYS A 247 -22.31 -4.13 -19.35
C LYS A 247 -21.02 -4.83 -19.78
N ILE A 248 -20.62 -5.81 -19.00
CA ILE A 248 -19.46 -6.64 -19.27
C ILE A 248 -19.94 -8.08 -19.36
N GLN A 249 -19.66 -8.71 -20.49
CA GLN A 249 -19.95 -10.11 -20.71
C GLN A 249 -18.64 -10.89 -20.77
N SER A 250 -18.49 -11.88 -19.89
CA SER A 250 -17.45 -12.89 -20.00
C SER A 250 -17.99 -14.15 -20.69
N ASN A 251 -17.12 -14.86 -21.40
CA ASN A 251 -17.41 -16.16 -21.97
C ASN A 251 -16.20 -17.10 -21.81
N THR A 252 -16.34 -18.10 -20.96
CA THR A 252 -15.29 -19.08 -20.67
C THR A 252 -15.81 -20.47 -20.96
N GLY A 253 -15.23 -21.17 -21.94
CA GLY A 253 -15.69 -22.52 -22.31
C GLY A 253 -17.18 -22.60 -22.70
N GLY A 254 -17.75 -21.51 -23.26
CA GLY A 254 -19.16 -21.41 -23.64
C GLY A 254 -20.10 -20.93 -22.52
N ARG A 255 -19.62 -20.79 -21.28
CA ARG A 255 -20.39 -20.25 -20.16
C ARG A 255 -20.32 -18.72 -20.16
N LYS A 256 -21.49 -18.08 -20.26
CA LYS A 256 -21.61 -16.63 -20.29
C LYS A 256 -22.02 -16.07 -18.94
N VAL A 257 -21.34 -15.03 -18.48
CA VAL A 257 -21.72 -14.26 -17.30
C VAL A 257 -21.79 -12.78 -17.68
N ILE A 258 -22.85 -12.09 -17.26
CA ILE A 258 -23.04 -10.65 -17.50
C ILE A 258 -22.97 -9.92 -16.16
N SER A 259 -22.20 -8.84 -16.11
CA SER A 259 -22.08 -7.93 -14.97
C SER A 259 -22.16 -6.48 -15.43
N THR A 260 -22.28 -5.55 -14.48
CA THR A 260 -22.27 -4.10 -14.76
C THR A 260 -21.03 -3.48 -14.12
N ALA A 261 -20.30 -2.68 -14.89
CA ALA A 261 -19.16 -1.93 -14.39
C ALA A 261 -19.63 -0.80 -13.44
N PRO A 262 -18.84 -0.46 -12.42
CA PRO A 262 -19.01 0.80 -11.69
C PRO A 262 -18.94 2.01 -12.63
N VAL A 263 -19.37 3.18 -12.14
CA VAL A 263 -19.27 4.44 -12.90
C VAL A 263 -17.80 4.70 -13.27
N LEU A 264 -17.56 4.97 -14.56
CA LEU A 264 -16.25 5.38 -15.07
C LEU A 264 -16.25 6.91 -15.16
N MET A 265 -15.45 7.56 -14.32
CA MET A 265 -15.35 9.02 -14.38
C MET A 265 -14.76 9.50 -15.70
N ALA A 266 -15.11 10.71 -16.11
CA ALA A 266 -14.46 11.38 -17.24
C ALA A 266 -12.94 11.38 -17.07
N ASN A 267 -12.19 11.13 -18.15
CA ASN A 267 -10.73 11.13 -18.16
C ASN A 267 -10.12 10.36 -16.98
N SER A 268 -10.55 9.11 -16.79
CA SER A 268 -10.06 8.29 -15.68
C SER A 268 -9.78 6.85 -16.09
N THR A 269 -8.95 6.21 -15.30
CA THR A 269 -8.64 4.79 -15.35
C THR A 269 -9.21 4.13 -14.11
N ARG A 270 -9.89 2.98 -14.26
CA ARG A 270 -10.48 2.25 -13.14
C ARG A 270 -10.29 0.75 -13.29
N LYS A 271 -9.71 0.11 -12.27
CA LYS A 271 -9.71 -1.35 -12.13
C LYS A 271 -11.08 -1.81 -11.63
N ILE A 272 -11.62 -2.85 -12.27
CA ILE A 272 -12.95 -3.38 -12.05
C ILE A 272 -12.92 -4.90 -11.88
N ILE A 273 -13.98 -5.44 -11.28
CA ILE A 273 -14.16 -6.88 -11.05
C ILE A 273 -15.11 -7.43 -12.12
N VAL A 274 -14.73 -8.54 -12.75
CA VAL A 274 -15.53 -9.25 -13.74
C VAL A 274 -15.70 -10.71 -13.31
N PRO A 275 -16.93 -11.17 -13.05
CA PRO A 275 -17.18 -12.57 -12.76
C PRO A 275 -17.07 -13.42 -14.04
N ILE A 276 -16.57 -14.64 -13.88
CA ILE A 276 -16.49 -15.66 -14.93
C ILE A 276 -16.96 -17.01 -14.37
N ASP A 277 -17.56 -17.83 -15.25
CA ASP A 277 -17.90 -19.23 -14.96
C ASP A 277 -16.99 -20.13 -15.79
N ALA A 278 -16.04 -20.80 -15.14
CA ALA A 278 -15.11 -21.74 -15.75
C ALA A 278 -15.47 -23.20 -15.45
N SER A 279 -16.70 -23.49 -14.99
CA SER A 279 -17.15 -24.86 -14.64
C SER A 279 -17.14 -25.84 -15.81
N ALA A 280 -17.15 -25.36 -17.05
CA ALA A 280 -17.05 -26.18 -18.26
C ALA A 280 -15.61 -26.60 -18.61
N ILE A 281 -14.60 -26.08 -17.90
CA ILE A 281 -13.19 -26.31 -18.21
C ILE A 281 -12.66 -27.54 -17.46
N ASN A 282 -12.48 -28.64 -18.21
CA ASN A 282 -11.98 -29.91 -17.67
C ASN A 282 -10.53 -30.22 -18.10
N SER A 283 -9.95 -29.42 -19.00
CA SER A 283 -8.59 -29.58 -19.48
C SER A 283 -7.59 -28.80 -18.64
N LEU A 284 -6.38 -29.34 -18.48
CA LEU A 284 -5.23 -28.61 -17.93
C LEU A 284 -4.59 -27.72 -19.00
N GLY A 285 -3.91 -26.65 -18.58
CA GLY A 285 -3.17 -25.75 -19.46
C GLY A 285 -3.79 -24.37 -19.61
N GLU A 286 -3.41 -23.66 -20.67
CA GLU A 286 -3.92 -22.32 -20.95
C GLU A 286 -5.35 -22.36 -21.48
N VAL A 287 -6.19 -21.49 -20.95
CA VAL A 287 -7.59 -21.32 -21.32
C VAL A 287 -7.82 -19.84 -21.59
N GLN A 288 -8.72 -19.53 -22.52
CA GLN A 288 -9.05 -18.15 -22.84
C GLN A 288 -10.47 -17.84 -22.37
N THR A 289 -10.67 -16.64 -21.81
CA THR A 289 -11.99 -16.06 -21.61
C THR A 289 -12.16 -14.84 -22.50
N ASP A 290 -13.25 -14.79 -23.27
CA ASP A 290 -13.59 -13.62 -24.06
C ASP A 290 -14.35 -12.62 -23.19
N ILE A 291 -13.84 -11.39 -23.10
CA ILE A 291 -14.48 -10.27 -22.41
C ILE A 291 -14.98 -9.27 -23.43
N ALA A 292 -16.29 -9.02 -23.43
CA ALA A 292 -16.93 -8.02 -24.28
C ALA A 292 -17.55 -6.91 -23.44
N ILE A 293 -17.26 -5.65 -23.80
CA ILE A 293 -17.86 -4.46 -23.17
C ILE A 293 -18.94 -3.85 -24.06
N TRP A 294 -20.08 -3.56 -23.46
CA TRP A 294 -21.27 -3.04 -24.15
C TRP A 294 -21.72 -1.74 -23.50
N ASP A 295 -21.97 -0.73 -24.33
CA ASP A 295 -22.72 0.46 -23.96
C ASP A 295 -24.13 0.31 -24.52
N LYS A 296 -25.10 0.07 -23.64
CA LYS A 296 -26.47 -0.33 -23.99
C LYS A 296 -26.46 -1.58 -24.87
N GLU A 297 -26.80 -1.46 -26.16
CA GLU A 297 -26.82 -2.54 -27.15
C GLU A 297 -25.61 -2.51 -28.09
N LYS A 298 -24.75 -1.49 -27.97
CA LYS A 298 -23.58 -1.33 -28.84
C LYS A 298 -22.36 -2.02 -28.23
N LEU A 299 -21.82 -3.00 -28.95
CA LEU A 299 -20.51 -3.57 -28.64
C LEU A 299 -19.43 -2.50 -28.83
N ILE A 300 -18.63 -2.25 -27.79
CA ILE A 300 -17.53 -1.28 -27.82
C ILE A 300 -16.22 -1.97 -28.17
N GLU A 301 -15.89 -3.06 -27.46
CA GLU A 301 -14.64 -3.78 -27.61
C GLU A 301 -14.77 -5.21 -27.07
N THR A 302 -13.97 -6.12 -27.64
CA THR A 302 -13.76 -7.48 -27.13
C THR A 302 -12.27 -7.73 -26.92
N LYS A 303 -11.90 -8.37 -25.82
CA LYS A 303 -10.53 -8.84 -25.53
C LYS A 303 -10.54 -10.29 -25.09
N LYS A 304 -9.46 -11.01 -25.41
CA LYS A 304 -9.18 -12.34 -24.88
C LYS A 304 -8.27 -12.22 -23.67
N ILE A 305 -8.65 -12.85 -22.57
CA ILE A 305 -7.88 -12.85 -21.34
C ILE A 305 -7.39 -14.28 -21.07
N PRO A 306 -6.07 -14.49 -20.92
CA PRO A 306 -5.52 -15.81 -20.62
C PRO A 306 -5.80 -16.18 -19.16
N LEU A 307 -6.18 -17.44 -18.96
CA LEU A 307 -6.38 -18.10 -17.68
C LEU A 307 -5.56 -19.39 -17.66
N ARG A 308 -5.22 -19.86 -16.46
CA ARG A 308 -4.49 -21.10 -16.28
C ARG A 308 -5.39 -22.12 -15.59
N SER A 309 -5.48 -23.32 -16.16
CA SER A 309 -6.14 -24.48 -15.58
C SER A 309 -5.10 -25.47 -15.07
N VAL A 310 -5.15 -25.78 -13.77
CA VAL A 310 -4.13 -26.59 -13.08
C VAL A 310 -4.75 -27.72 -12.27
N SER A 311 -3.96 -28.76 -12.00
CA SER A 311 -4.35 -29.81 -11.07
C SER A 311 -4.35 -29.29 -9.62
N GLY A 312 -5.11 -29.93 -8.73
CA GLY A 312 -5.14 -29.59 -7.30
C GLY A 312 -3.82 -29.79 -6.56
N ASN A 313 -2.80 -30.39 -7.21
CA ASN A 313 -1.47 -30.64 -6.64
C ASN A 313 -0.41 -29.63 -7.15
N THR A 314 -0.81 -28.66 -7.97
CA THR A 314 0.09 -27.63 -8.51
C THR A 314 -0.15 -26.32 -7.80
N ALA A 315 0.89 -25.51 -7.53
CA ALA A 315 0.70 -24.20 -6.93
C ALA A 315 -0.23 -23.30 -7.77
N TYR A 316 -1.23 -22.68 -7.12
CA TYR A 316 -2.35 -22.02 -7.77
C TYR A 316 -2.74 -20.70 -7.09
N ARG A 317 -3.45 -19.83 -7.82
CA ARG A 317 -3.93 -18.51 -7.37
C ARG A 317 -5.41 -18.54 -7.04
N ILE A 318 -5.77 -17.86 -5.96
CA ILE A 318 -7.16 -17.55 -5.58
C ILE A 318 -7.32 -16.03 -5.55
N THR A 319 -8.42 -15.53 -6.10
CA THR A 319 -8.82 -14.12 -5.99
C THR A 319 -9.86 -13.92 -4.88
N PHE A 320 -9.82 -12.75 -4.23
CA PHE A 320 -10.76 -12.37 -3.18
C PHE A 320 -11.02 -10.85 -3.21
N ILE A 321 -12.16 -10.42 -2.68
CA ILE A 321 -12.50 -9.01 -2.56
C ILE A 321 -12.00 -8.50 -1.20
N SER A 322 -11.07 -7.54 -1.20
CA SER A 322 -10.51 -6.98 0.03
C SER A 322 -11.51 -6.08 0.75
N LYS A 323 -11.62 -6.21 2.07
CA LYS A 323 -12.48 -5.38 2.94
C LYS A 323 -11.96 -3.96 3.13
N ILE A 324 -10.72 -3.69 2.74
CA ILE A 324 -10.10 -2.37 2.85
C ILE A 324 -10.75 -1.39 1.85
N ASP A 325 -10.94 -1.80 0.60
CA ASP A 325 -11.35 -0.92 -0.51
C ASP A 325 -12.32 -1.57 -1.53
N ASN A 326 -12.77 -2.80 -1.30
CA ASN A 326 -13.59 -3.60 -2.23
C ASN A 326 -12.92 -3.90 -3.58
N SER A 327 -11.60 -3.75 -3.66
CA SER A 327 -10.84 -4.16 -4.85
C SER A 327 -10.58 -5.67 -4.86
N LEU A 328 -10.35 -6.22 -6.05
CA LEU A 328 -9.97 -7.62 -6.18
C LEU A 328 -8.47 -7.79 -5.96
N GLN A 329 -8.13 -8.55 -4.94
CA GLN A 329 -6.77 -8.99 -4.63
C GLN A 329 -6.64 -10.50 -4.86
N TYR A 330 -5.43 -11.03 -4.72
CA TYR A 330 -5.18 -12.45 -4.91
C TYR A 330 -4.07 -12.96 -3.99
N TYR A 331 -4.07 -14.25 -3.73
CA TYR A 331 -2.99 -14.95 -3.03
C TYR A 331 -2.71 -16.27 -3.74
N ALA A 332 -1.62 -16.93 -3.39
CA ALA A 332 -1.24 -18.22 -3.94
C ALA A 332 -1.17 -19.30 -2.87
N VAL A 333 -1.43 -20.54 -3.28
CA VAL A 333 -1.35 -21.74 -2.45
C VAL A 333 -0.37 -22.69 -3.10
N ASN A 334 0.55 -23.26 -2.32
CA ASN A 334 1.31 -24.44 -2.68
C ASN A 334 0.77 -25.61 -1.84
N PRO A 335 -0.03 -26.50 -2.46
CA PRO A 335 -0.77 -27.53 -1.74
C PRO A 335 0.16 -28.57 -1.10
N ALA A 336 -0.27 -29.16 0.01
CA ALA A 336 0.45 -30.25 0.66
C ALA A 336 0.57 -31.48 -0.27
N LEU A 337 1.65 -32.25 -0.09
CA LEU A 337 1.81 -33.55 -0.75
C LEU A 337 0.69 -34.50 -0.30
N GLY A 338 -0.05 -35.04 -1.27
CA GLY A 338 -1.24 -35.86 -1.00
C GLY A 338 -2.51 -35.06 -0.69
N GLY A 339 -2.50 -33.75 -0.89
CA GLY A 339 -3.66 -32.87 -0.79
C GLY A 339 -3.81 -32.17 0.57
N GLU A 340 -4.57 -31.08 0.56
CA GLU A 340 -4.88 -30.24 1.73
C GLU A 340 -5.78 -30.98 2.74
N LYS A 341 -5.44 -30.97 4.04
CA LYS A 341 -6.21 -31.63 5.11
C LYS A 341 -6.40 -30.70 6.31
N ALA A 342 -7.56 -30.78 6.95
CA ALA A 342 -7.83 -30.07 8.20
C ALA A 342 -6.92 -30.60 9.32
N GLY A 343 -6.40 -29.70 10.16
CA GLY A 343 -5.46 -30.03 11.23
C GLY A 343 -3.99 -30.12 10.80
N ASP A 344 -3.69 -29.99 9.51
CA ASP A 344 -2.29 -29.86 9.04
C ASP A 344 -1.70 -28.50 9.44
N ALA A 345 -0.38 -28.36 9.33
CA ALA A 345 0.29 -27.09 9.51
C ALA A 345 -0.01 -26.10 8.38
N LEU A 346 0.12 -24.81 8.69
CA LEU A 346 0.09 -23.72 7.70
C LEU A 346 1.45 -23.02 7.66
N PHE A 347 2.08 -22.99 6.48
CA PHE A 347 3.24 -22.15 6.22
C PHE A 347 2.79 -20.86 5.56
N PHE A 348 2.82 -19.77 6.29
CA PHE A 348 2.43 -18.45 5.80
C PHE A 348 3.68 -17.70 5.30
N SER A 349 3.82 -17.56 3.97
CA SER A 349 5.03 -17.03 3.34
C SER A 349 4.80 -15.68 2.67
N VAL A 350 5.33 -14.62 3.27
CA VAL A 350 5.26 -13.26 2.71
C VAL A 350 6.40 -13.01 1.70
N HIS A 351 6.07 -12.46 0.54
CA HIS A 351 6.99 -12.34 -0.61
C HIS A 351 7.98 -11.15 -0.53
N GLY A 352 9.08 -11.27 -1.27
CA GLY A 352 10.09 -10.23 -1.48
C GLY A 352 9.65 -9.11 -2.44
N ALA A 353 10.43 -8.04 -2.52
CA ALA A 353 10.10 -6.91 -3.40
C ALA A 353 10.21 -7.29 -4.88
N GLY A 354 9.16 -7.04 -5.66
CA GLY A 354 9.09 -7.42 -7.07
C GLY A 354 8.75 -8.89 -7.33
N VAL A 355 8.41 -9.66 -6.29
CA VAL A 355 7.97 -11.05 -6.40
C VAL A 355 6.45 -11.11 -6.36
N GLU A 356 5.83 -11.83 -7.30
CA GLU A 356 4.39 -12.13 -7.29
C GLU A 356 4.09 -13.28 -6.31
N ALA A 357 2.91 -13.29 -5.71
CA ALA A 357 2.50 -14.31 -4.73
C ALA A 357 2.65 -15.75 -5.26
N LEU A 358 2.31 -15.99 -6.53
CA LEU A 358 2.48 -17.29 -7.16
C LEU A 358 3.96 -17.70 -7.29
N GLY A 359 4.83 -16.75 -7.64
CA GLY A 359 6.27 -17.00 -7.71
C GLY A 359 6.84 -17.34 -6.33
N GLN A 360 6.37 -16.66 -5.28
CA GLN A 360 6.71 -17.00 -3.90
C GLN A 360 6.28 -18.43 -3.55
N ALA A 361 5.03 -18.80 -3.84
CA ALA A 361 4.52 -20.16 -3.54
C ALA A 361 5.29 -21.26 -4.29
N GLN A 362 5.66 -21.00 -5.55
CA GLN A 362 6.41 -21.93 -6.41
C GLN A 362 7.89 -22.09 -6.02
N ALA A 363 8.44 -21.17 -5.22
CA ALA A 363 9.82 -21.28 -4.74
C ALA A 363 10.00 -22.38 -3.67
N TYR A 364 8.90 -22.87 -3.09
CA TYR A 364 8.91 -23.93 -2.09
C TYR A 364 8.56 -25.28 -2.70
N GLN A 365 9.19 -26.35 -2.23
CA GLN A 365 8.69 -27.70 -2.45
C GLN A 365 7.46 -27.95 -1.58
N ALA A 366 6.48 -28.70 -2.11
CA ALA A 366 5.34 -29.16 -1.33
C ALA A 366 5.80 -30.03 -0.14
N LYS A 367 5.11 -29.90 1.00
CA LYS A 367 5.39 -30.64 2.24
C LYS A 367 4.24 -31.60 2.52
N ASP A 368 4.51 -32.73 3.16
CA ASP A 368 3.52 -33.77 3.49
C ASP A 368 2.76 -33.53 4.80
N TRP A 369 3.10 -32.46 5.54
CA TRP A 369 2.56 -32.15 6.86
C TRP A 369 1.96 -30.75 6.96
N GLY A 370 1.84 -30.03 5.84
CA GLY A 370 1.32 -28.67 5.83
C GLY A 370 1.18 -28.07 4.44
N THR A 371 0.29 -27.08 4.35
CA THR A 371 0.05 -26.30 3.12
C THR A 371 0.74 -24.95 3.24
N LEU A 372 1.32 -24.46 2.14
CA LEU A 372 1.88 -23.11 2.10
C LEU A 372 0.93 -22.12 1.44
N VAL A 373 0.78 -20.96 2.04
CA VAL A 373 -0.04 -19.84 1.54
C VAL A 373 0.84 -18.60 1.44
N ALA A 374 0.83 -17.96 0.28
CA ALA A 374 1.56 -16.73 0.00
C ALA A 374 0.58 -15.59 -0.35
N PRO A 375 0.36 -14.59 0.53
CA PRO A 375 -0.45 -13.41 0.20
C PRO A 375 0.20 -12.52 -0.87
N THR A 376 -0.59 -11.61 -1.45
CA THR A 376 -0.05 -10.42 -2.14
C THR A 376 -0.01 -9.23 -1.18
N ASN A 377 1.04 -8.42 -1.25
CA ASN A 377 1.22 -7.19 -0.45
C ASN A 377 0.53 -5.98 -1.13
N ARG A 378 -0.73 -6.13 -1.56
CA ARG A 378 -1.40 -5.40 -2.66
C ARG A 378 -0.71 -5.56 -4.02
N ARG A 379 0.60 -5.32 -4.06
CA ARG A 379 1.47 -5.36 -5.23
C ARG A 379 2.82 -6.00 -4.86
N PRO A 380 3.59 -6.49 -5.84
CA PRO A 380 4.95 -7.00 -5.61
C PRO A 380 5.89 -6.03 -4.90
N ARG A 381 5.68 -4.72 -5.08
CA ARG A 381 6.41 -3.63 -4.39
C ARG A 381 5.48 -2.75 -3.56
N GLY A 382 4.43 -3.33 -2.98
CA GLY A 382 3.46 -2.60 -2.18
C GLY A 382 4.03 -2.11 -0.85
N PHE A 383 3.24 -2.15 0.22
CA PHE A 383 3.50 -1.42 1.46
C PHE A 383 4.50 -2.08 2.41
N ASN A 384 5.48 -2.82 1.89
CA ASN A 384 6.49 -3.55 2.68
C ASN A 384 5.92 -4.49 3.76
N TRP A 385 4.69 -5.00 3.62
CA TRP A 385 3.97 -5.77 4.65
C TRP A 385 3.58 -4.98 5.90
N GLU A 386 3.72 -3.65 5.86
CA GLU A 386 3.19 -2.71 6.84
C GLU A 386 1.91 -2.05 6.29
N ASP A 387 1.28 -1.16 7.06
CA ASP A 387 0.06 -0.42 6.68
C ASP A 387 -1.03 -1.33 6.05
N TRP A 388 -1.38 -1.14 4.76
CA TRP A 388 -2.35 -1.99 4.04
C TRP A 388 -1.80 -3.35 3.66
N GLY A 389 -0.49 -3.47 3.45
CA GLY A 389 0.18 -4.74 3.20
C GLY A 389 0.05 -5.73 4.36
N ARG A 390 0.13 -5.19 5.59
CA ARG A 390 -0.18 -5.93 6.83
C ARG A 390 -1.62 -6.44 6.82
N MET A 391 -2.56 -5.58 6.44
CA MET A 391 -3.97 -5.93 6.41
C MET A 391 -4.26 -7.02 5.36
N ASP A 392 -3.63 -6.98 4.18
CA ASP A 392 -3.77 -8.07 3.19
C ASP A 392 -3.24 -9.40 3.74
N ALA A 393 -2.09 -9.38 4.43
CA ALA A 393 -1.55 -10.58 5.06
C ALA A 393 -2.55 -11.17 6.08
N LEU A 394 -3.19 -10.32 6.89
CA LEU A 394 -4.21 -10.76 7.84
C LEU A 394 -5.49 -11.26 7.16
N GLU A 395 -5.97 -10.59 6.10
CA GLU A 395 -7.13 -11.06 5.34
C GLU A 395 -6.88 -12.45 4.73
N VAL A 396 -5.69 -12.66 4.15
CA VAL A 396 -5.33 -13.96 3.57
C VAL A 396 -5.11 -15.01 4.65
N LEU A 397 -4.52 -14.66 5.80
CA LEU A 397 -4.39 -15.57 6.93
C LEU A 397 -5.77 -16.04 7.41
N ASP A 398 -6.71 -15.11 7.60
CA ASP A 398 -8.09 -15.42 8.00
C ASP A 398 -8.77 -16.33 6.96
N LEU A 399 -8.61 -16.04 5.67
CA LEU A 399 -9.14 -16.87 4.58
C LEU A 399 -8.52 -18.28 4.58
N ALA A 400 -7.21 -18.38 4.74
CA ALA A 400 -6.50 -19.66 4.83
C ALA A 400 -6.97 -20.46 6.05
N GLN A 401 -7.15 -19.83 7.21
CA GLN A 401 -7.66 -20.49 8.41
C GLN A 401 -9.09 -21.02 8.21
N GLN A 402 -9.96 -20.24 7.58
CA GLN A 402 -11.35 -20.64 7.31
C GLN A 402 -11.42 -21.78 6.28
N THR A 403 -10.61 -21.72 5.24
CA THR A 403 -10.68 -22.66 4.09
C THR A 403 -9.92 -23.95 4.36
N LEU A 404 -8.70 -23.88 4.90
CA LEU A 404 -7.83 -25.04 5.13
C LEU A 404 -8.01 -25.65 6.53
N LYS A 405 -8.54 -24.88 7.49
CA LYS A 405 -8.71 -25.30 8.90
C LYS A 405 -7.43 -25.91 9.48
N PRO A 406 -6.28 -25.19 9.42
CA PRO A 406 -5.02 -25.70 9.94
C PRO A 406 -5.08 -25.85 11.46
N ASP A 407 -4.17 -26.63 12.03
CA ASP A 407 -3.95 -26.63 13.47
C ASP A 407 -3.51 -25.22 13.91
N SER A 408 -4.33 -24.58 14.75
CA SER A 408 -4.09 -23.21 15.24
C SER A 408 -2.84 -23.05 16.10
N GLN A 409 -2.20 -24.16 16.50
CA GLN A 409 -0.93 -24.19 17.20
C GLN A 409 0.27 -24.42 16.26
N LYS A 410 0.03 -24.63 14.95
CA LYS A 410 1.07 -24.95 13.94
C LYS A 410 0.95 -24.04 12.70
N ILE A 411 0.86 -22.74 12.96
CA ILE A 411 0.92 -21.70 11.94
C ILE A 411 2.31 -21.06 12.02
N TYR A 412 3.07 -21.09 10.93
CA TYR A 412 4.44 -20.59 10.86
C TYR A 412 4.54 -19.43 9.87
N LEU A 413 5.37 -18.44 10.18
CA LEU A 413 5.58 -17.26 9.34
C LEU A 413 6.98 -17.26 8.74
N THR A 414 7.11 -17.03 7.44
CA THR A 414 8.43 -16.90 6.79
C THR A 414 8.37 -15.96 5.59
N GLY A 415 9.53 -15.59 5.05
CA GLY A 415 9.64 -14.76 3.86
C GLY A 415 11.07 -14.32 3.61
N HIS A 416 11.34 -13.85 2.40
CA HIS A 416 12.68 -13.45 1.94
C HIS A 416 12.76 -11.98 1.56
N SER A 417 13.87 -11.29 1.85
CA SER A 417 14.09 -9.88 1.49
C SER A 417 13.04 -8.95 2.14
N MET A 418 12.21 -8.24 1.35
CA MET A 418 11.02 -7.54 1.87
C MET A 418 10.08 -8.47 2.65
N GLY A 419 9.98 -9.74 2.27
CA GLY A 419 9.25 -10.75 3.02
C GLY A 419 9.95 -11.17 4.32
N GLY A 420 11.28 -11.11 4.37
CA GLY A 420 12.04 -11.30 5.60
C GLY A 420 11.78 -10.15 6.59
N HIS A 421 11.70 -8.92 6.08
CA HIS A 421 11.21 -7.77 6.86
C HIS A 421 9.76 -7.97 7.33
N GLY A 422 8.85 -8.35 6.42
CA GLY A 422 7.47 -8.65 6.79
C GLY A 422 7.35 -9.76 7.84
N THR A 423 8.26 -10.74 7.82
CA THR A 423 8.33 -11.80 8.84
C THR A 423 8.71 -11.22 10.21
N TRP A 424 9.72 -10.35 10.27
CA TRP A 424 10.06 -9.63 11.49
C TRP A 424 8.87 -8.79 11.97
N PHE A 425 8.31 -7.94 11.10
CA PHE A 425 7.24 -7.00 11.44
C PHE A 425 5.96 -7.70 11.93
N LEU A 426 5.41 -8.65 11.16
CA LEU A 426 4.20 -9.38 11.53
C LEU A 426 4.42 -10.30 12.74
N GLY A 427 5.62 -10.86 12.88
CA GLY A 427 6.01 -11.67 14.04
C GLY A 427 6.02 -10.86 15.35
N ALA A 428 6.54 -9.63 15.32
CA ALA A 428 6.54 -8.75 16.48
C ALA A 428 5.17 -8.10 16.74
N THR A 429 4.40 -7.80 15.69
CA THR A 429 3.12 -7.10 15.80
C THR A 429 1.99 -8.04 16.25
N TYR A 430 2.02 -9.30 15.81
CA TYR A 430 1.01 -10.32 16.14
C TYR A 430 1.65 -11.61 16.68
N PRO A 431 2.43 -11.52 17.77
CA PRO A 431 3.19 -12.67 18.27
C PRO A 431 2.29 -13.85 18.67
N GLU A 432 1.04 -13.61 19.03
CA GLU A 432 0.08 -14.66 19.35
C GLU A 432 -0.46 -15.42 18.13
N LYS A 433 -0.07 -15.09 16.89
CA LYS A 433 -0.55 -15.81 15.68
C LYS A 433 0.38 -16.93 15.23
N TRP A 434 1.61 -16.98 15.74
CA TRP A 434 2.67 -17.80 15.16
C TRP A 434 3.21 -18.81 16.18
N ALA A 435 3.52 -20.02 15.72
CA ALA A 435 4.25 -21.02 16.49
C ALA A 435 5.77 -20.78 16.43
N ALA A 436 6.25 -20.43 15.24
CA ALA A 436 7.62 -19.98 15.01
C ALA A 436 7.68 -19.11 13.75
N ILE A 437 8.73 -18.30 13.65
CA ILE A 437 8.98 -17.43 12.50
C ILE A 437 10.37 -17.69 11.90
N ALA A 438 10.51 -17.48 10.59
CA ALA A 438 11.79 -17.61 9.90
C ALA A 438 12.03 -16.46 8.90
N PRO A 439 12.61 -15.34 9.37
CA PRO A 439 12.98 -14.23 8.51
C PRO A 439 14.25 -14.56 7.71
N CYS A 440 14.13 -14.55 6.38
CA CYS A 440 15.23 -14.86 5.47
C CYS A 440 15.73 -13.58 4.77
N ALA A 441 17.03 -13.28 4.87
CA ALA A 441 17.68 -12.13 4.23
C ALA A 441 16.92 -10.79 4.38
N GLY A 442 16.31 -10.55 5.55
CA GLY A 442 15.40 -9.44 5.81
C GLY A 442 16.00 -8.40 6.76
N TYR A 443 15.70 -7.13 6.51
CA TYR A 443 15.98 -6.04 7.45
C TYR A 443 14.86 -5.95 8.52
N PRO A 444 15.18 -5.72 9.80
CA PRO A 444 14.17 -5.73 10.85
C PRO A 444 13.23 -4.51 10.78
N THR A 445 13.77 -3.30 10.58
CA THR A 445 12.99 -2.06 10.54
C THR A 445 13.24 -1.28 9.26
N LEU A 446 12.19 -0.63 8.74
CA LEU A 446 12.30 0.32 7.64
C LEU A 446 13.05 1.60 8.03
N LYS A 447 13.12 1.96 9.32
CA LYS A 447 13.87 3.14 9.79
C LYS A 447 15.36 3.02 9.48
N GLY A 448 15.92 1.82 9.68
CA GLY A 448 17.33 1.53 9.44
C GLY A 448 17.68 1.09 8.01
N TYR A 449 16.68 0.83 7.15
CA TYR A 449 16.90 0.32 5.80
C TYR A 449 16.81 1.43 4.74
N GLY A 450 17.97 1.93 4.31
CA GLY A 450 18.10 2.92 3.25
C GLY A 450 17.76 2.34 1.88
N SER A 451 16.48 2.30 1.52
CA SER A 451 16.03 1.97 0.16
C SER A 451 16.12 3.20 -0.76
N ALA A 452 15.57 3.10 -1.98
CA ALA A 452 15.35 4.26 -2.86
C ALA A 452 14.50 5.39 -2.23
N ASP A 453 13.84 5.11 -1.09
CA ASP A 453 12.99 6.03 -0.35
C ASP A 453 13.71 6.70 0.85
N GLY A 454 15.04 6.58 0.96
CA GLY A 454 15.85 7.23 2.01
C GLY A 454 15.86 6.52 3.37
N LEU A 455 16.56 7.11 4.34
CA LEU A 455 16.59 6.71 5.75
C LEU A 455 15.62 7.59 6.55
N ILE A 456 14.95 7.00 7.55
CA ILE A 456 14.12 7.76 8.49
C ILE A 456 15.03 8.22 9.64
N PRO A 457 15.05 9.51 10.02
CA PRO A 457 15.88 9.98 11.12
C PRO A 457 15.39 9.42 12.47
N GLU A 458 16.33 9.20 13.40
CA GLU A 458 15.98 8.72 14.75
C GLU A 458 15.31 9.79 15.61
N LYS A 459 15.55 11.08 15.30
CA LYS A 459 15.01 12.23 16.01
C LYS A 459 14.65 13.34 15.03
N GLY A 460 13.54 14.03 15.30
CA GLY A 460 13.12 15.18 14.53
C GLY A 460 14.02 16.39 14.78
N ARG A 461 14.08 17.29 13.80
CA ARG A 461 14.78 18.57 13.91
C ARG A 461 13.98 19.60 14.70
N ASN A 462 12.66 19.44 14.74
CA ASN A 462 11.73 20.25 15.52
C ASN A 462 10.59 19.38 16.07
N MET A 463 9.74 19.97 16.91
CA MET A 463 8.65 19.24 17.58
C MET A 463 7.64 18.60 16.61
N TYR A 464 7.45 19.16 15.42
CA TYR A 464 6.52 18.62 14.44
C TYR A 464 7.09 17.37 13.78
N GLU A 465 8.38 17.37 13.43
CA GLU A 465 9.03 16.15 12.96
C GLU A 465 9.02 15.05 14.01
N ASP A 466 9.21 15.36 15.29
CA ASP A 466 9.10 14.37 16.37
C ASP A 466 7.69 13.75 16.41
N ILE A 467 6.63 14.54 16.17
CA ILE A 467 5.25 14.05 16.06
C ILE A 467 5.08 13.12 14.85
N LEU A 468 5.64 13.48 13.69
CA LEU A 468 5.55 12.64 12.47
C LEU A 468 6.32 11.33 12.63
N LEU A 469 7.53 11.37 13.21
CA LEU A 469 8.33 10.17 13.49
C LEU A 469 7.62 9.26 14.49
N LYS A 470 7.03 9.84 15.53
CA LYS A 470 6.21 9.12 16.50
C LYS A 470 5.01 8.43 15.83
N SER A 471 4.36 9.06 14.86
CA SER A 471 3.30 8.41 14.07
C SER A 471 3.78 7.21 13.25
N GLY A 472 5.09 7.08 13.01
CA GLY A 472 5.72 5.92 12.35
C GLY A 472 6.28 4.87 13.32
N ASN A 473 6.10 5.00 14.64
CA ASN A 473 6.67 4.08 15.63
C ASN A 473 6.27 2.61 15.43
N GLN A 474 5.12 2.35 14.79
CA GLN A 474 4.71 1.01 14.43
C GLN A 474 5.72 0.24 13.57
N SER A 475 6.51 0.95 12.75
CA SER A 475 7.52 0.38 11.85
C SER A 475 8.87 0.08 12.53
N ASP A 476 9.00 0.38 13.82
CA ASP A 476 10.21 0.18 14.61
C ASP A 476 10.23 -1.20 15.28
N VAL A 477 10.47 -2.22 14.48
CA VAL A 477 10.43 -3.61 14.94
C VAL A 477 11.44 -3.91 16.06
N ILE A 478 12.57 -3.18 16.11
CA ILE A 478 13.57 -3.34 17.16
C ILE A 478 12.99 -2.97 18.53
N ALA A 479 12.17 -1.91 18.59
CA ALA A 479 11.50 -1.51 19.82
C ALA A 479 10.59 -2.62 20.38
N TYR A 480 10.09 -3.51 19.52
CA TYR A 480 9.15 -4.59 19.84
C TYR A 480 9.82 -5.94 20.10
N ALA A 481 11.16 -6.01 20.16
CA ALA A 481 11.86 -7.28 20.21
C ALA A 481 11.40 -8.23 21.36
N SER A 482 10.96 -7.68 22.49
CA SER A 482 10.42 -8.49 23.60
C SER A 482 9.18 -9.30 23.23
N ASN A 483 8.40 -8.86 22.23
CA ASN A 483 7.24 -9.59 21.73
C ASN A 483 7.60 -10.94 21.10
N TYR A 484 8.88 -11.17 20.74
CA TYR A 484 9.29 -12.46 20.18
C TYR A 484 9.47 -13.57 21.22
N LYS A 485 9.58 -13.25 22.52
CA LYS A 485 9.79 -14.22 23.61
C LYS A 485 9.00 -15.55 23.52
N PRO A 486 7.72 -15.60 23.11
CA PRO A 486 6.97 -16.85 23.01
C PRO A 486 7.26 -17.68 21.74
N LEU A 487 7.98 -17.14 20.76
CA LEU A 487 8.15 -17.72 19.41
C LEU A 487 9.46 -18.46 19.29
N GLY A 488 9.48 -19.56 18.55
CA GLY A 488 10.73 -20.02 17.94
C GLY A 488 11.15 -19.08 16.80
N ILE A 489 12.44 -18.77 16.68
CA ILE A 489 12.96 -17.91 15.59
C ILE A 489 14.09 -18.61 14.86
N TYR A 490 13.96 -18.76 13.54
CA TYR A 490 15.05 -19.24 12.67
C TYR A 490 15.54 -18.13 11.73
N VAL A 491 16.70 -17.55 12.01
CA VAL A 491 17.29 -16.51 11.15
C VAL A 491 18.17 -17.16 10.07
N LEU A 492 17.88 -16.85 8.81
CA LEU A 492 18.60 -17.38 7.64
C LEU A 492 19.10 -16.24 6.74
N HIS A 493 20.39 -16.20 6.40
CA HIS A 493 20.94 -15.15 5.52
C HIS A 493 22.16 -15.68 4.76
N GLY A 494 22.40 -15.25 3.51
CA GLY A 494 23.68 -15.45 2.84
C GLY A 494 24.76 -14.47 3.34
N ASP A 495 25.97 -14.94 3.61
CA ASP A 495 27.06 -14.09 4.14
C ASP A 495 27.64 -13.09 3.10
N ALA A 496 27.39 -13.33 1.82
CA ALA A 496 27.85 -12.53 0.68
C ALA A 496 26.72 -11.69 0.04
N ASP A 497 25.61 -11.48 0.75
CA ASP A 497 24.47 -10.70 0.27
C ASP A 497 24.82 -9.20 0.12
N ARG A 498 24.77 -8.72 -1.12
CA ARG A 498 25.05 -7.32 -1.50
C ARG A 498 23.79 -6.47 -1.68
N THR A 499 22.60 -7.06 -1.57
CA THR A 499 21.31 -6.36 -1.71
C THR A 499 20.76 -6.00 -0.33
N VAL A 500 20.66 -6.99 0.56
CA VAL A 500 20.30 -6.78 1.97
C VAL A 500 21.47 -7.29 2.78
N SER A 501 22.26 -6.38 3.34
CA SER A 501 23.46 -6.74 4.08
C SER A 501 23.17 -7.75 5.21
N VAL A 502 24.02 -8.77 5.34
CA VAL A 502 23.99 -9.74 6.43
C VAL A 502 24.09 -9.10 7.82
N GLU A 503 24.58 -7.86 7.90
CA GLU A 503 24.64 -7.09 9.14
C GLU A 503 23.28 -6.92 9.83
N TYR A 504 22.17 -6.91 9.08
CA TYR A 504 20.83 -6.89 9.69
C TYR A 504 20.50 -8.20 10.44
N ALA A 505 20.89 -9.35 9.89
CA ALA A 505 20.74 -10.62 10.58
C ALA A 505 21.67 -10.72 11.80
N ARG A 506 22.91 -10.21 11.69
CA ARG A 506 23.86 -10.14 12.81
C ARG A 506 23.38 -9.20 13.91
N GLN A 507 22.76 -8.07 13.55
CA GLN A 507 22.12 -7.13 14.49
C GLN A 507 21.01 -7.84 15.29
N MET A 508 20.10 -8.54 14.61
CA MET A 508 19.03 -9.27 15.28
C MET A 508 19.55 -10.42 16.12
N ARG A 509 20.55 -11.17 15.65
CA ARG A 509 21.24 -12.20 16.46
C ARG A 509 21.80 -11.61 17.75
N LYS A 510 22.51 -10.48 17.66
CA LYS A 510 23.08 -9.80 18.83
C LYS A 510 21.98 -9.37 19.81
N LEU A 511 20.91 -8.78 19.32
CA LEU A 511 19.77 -8.34 20.14
C LEU A 511 19.07 -9.52 20.82
N LEU A 512 18.67 -10.53 20.04
CA LEU A 512 18.00 -11.74 20.55
C LEU A 512 18.88 -12.48 21.55
N GLY A 513 20.19 -12.57 21.32
CA GLY A 513 21.15 -13.19 22.25
C GLY A 513 21.20 -12.56 23.65
N THR A 514 20.61 -11.38 23.86
CA THR A 514 20.54 -10.75 25.19
C THR A 514 19.35 -11.21 26.04
N PHE A 515 18.29 -11.78 25.45
CA PHE A 515 17.06 -12.11 26.19
C PHE A 515 16.26 -13.31 25.67
N HIS A 516 16.43 -13.71 24.40
CA HIS A 516 15.56 -14.67 23.73
C HIS A 516 16.06 -16.12 23.97
N PRO A 517 15.22 -17.01 24.54
CA PRO A 517 15.67 -18.34 24.94
C PRO A 517 15.73 -19.35 23.79
N ASP A 518 15.00 -19.09 22.70
CA ASP A 518 14.74 -20.09 21.65
C ASP A 518 14.91 -19.51 20.25
N PHE A 519 16.15 -19.37 19.78
CA PHE A 519 16.40 -18.99 18.39
C PHE A 519 17.58 -19.74 17.79
N SER A 520 17.48 -19.98 16.48
CA SER A 520 18.54 -20.53 15.64
C SER A 520 19.01 -19.47 14.63
N TYR A 521 20.28 -19.55 14.25
CA TYR A 521 20.92 -18.61 13.34
C TYR A 521 21.81 -19.35 12.36
N TYR A 522 21.63 -19.10 11.06
CA TYR A 522 22.47 -19.68 10.02
C TYR A 522 22.83 -18.64 8.94
N GLU A 523 24.14 -18.44 8.77
CA GLU A 523 24.71 -17.74 7.61
C GLU A 523 25.11 -18.78 6.56
N TYR A 524 24.53 -18.70 5.36
CA TYR A 524 24.89 -19.57 4.24
C TYR A 524 26.24 -19.13 3.66
N PRO A 525 27.30 -19.96 3.71
CA PRO A 525 28.62 -19.57 3.24
C PRO A 525 28.65 -19.30 1.74
N GLY A 526 29.13 -18.13 1.34
CA GLY A 526 29.11 -17.65 -0.05
C GLY A 526 27.70 -17.32 -0.58
N GLY A 527 26.67 -17.36 0.26
CA GLY A 527 25.28 -17.12 -0.16
C GLY A 527 25.09 -15.67 -0.58
N SER A 528 24.62 -15.45 -1.82
CA SER A 528 24.23 -14.12 -2.30
C SER A 528 22.81 -13.74 -1.82
N HIS A 529 22.23 -12.66 -2.33
CA HIS A 529 20.83 -12.31 -2.00
C HIS A 529 19.83 -13.39 -2.40
N TRP A 530 20.10 -14.13 -3.48
CA TRP A 530 19.31 -15.29 -3.86
C TRP A 530 20.26 -16.34 -4.41
N TYR A 531 20.40 -17.46 -3.72
CA TYR A 531 21.38 -18.50 -4.07
C TYR A 531 20.73 -19.78 -4.59
N SER A 532 19.53 -20.13 -4.11
CA SER A 532 18.70 -21.23 -4.62
C SER A 532 17.31 -21.18 -3.98
N ASN A 533 16.48 -22.21 -4.17
CA ASN A 533 15.27 -22.37 -3.38
C ASN A 533 15.56 -22.43 -1.88
N GLU A 534 16.75 -22.84 -1.44
CA GLU A 534 17.16 -22.85 -0.02
C GLU A 534 17.16 -21.44 0.62
N SER A 535 17.12 -20.36 -0.16
CA SER A 535 16.90 -19.00 0.38
C SER A 535 15.54 -18.84 1.08
N VAL A 536 14.60 -19.75 0.81
CA VAL A 536 13.26 -19.80 1.41
C VAL A 536 12.84 -21.19 1.88
N ASP A 537 13.33 -22.25 1.24
CA ASP A 537 12.95 -23.65 1.41
C ASP A 537 14.07 -24.50 2.04
N TRP A 538 14.67 -23.98 3.10
CA TRP A 538 15.79 -24.62 3.80
C TRP A 538 15.32 -25.74 4.73
N LYS A 539 15.80 -26.97 4.55
CA LYS A 539 15.31 -28.11 5.34
C LYS A 539 15.43 -27.91 6.87
N PRO A 540 16.57 -27.49 7.45
CA PRO A 540 16.67 -27.19 8.88
C PRO A 540 15.69 -26.14 9.39
N LEU A 541 15.29 -25.16 8.58
CA LEU A 541 14.24 -24.20 8.94
C LEU A 541 12.89 -24.92 9.11
N PHE A 542 12.52 -25.80 8.18
CA PHE A 542 11.27 -26.56 8.26
C PHE A 542 11.31 -27.64 9.35
N ASP A 543 12.47 -28.25 9.61
CA ASP A 543 12.66 -29.14 10.76
C ASP A 543 12.47 -28.37 12.07
N TYR A 544 12.99 -27.14 12.16
CA TYR A 544 12.77 -26.25 13.28
C TYR A 544 11.27 -25.94 13.43
N PHE A 545 10.57 -25.52 12.38
CA PHE A 545 9.11 -25.34 12.45
C PHE A 545 8.38 -26.58 12.97
N LYS A 546 8.71 -27.77 12.47
CA LYS A 546 8.01 -29.01 12.82
C LYS A 546 8.01 -29.34 14.32
N ILE A 547 9.02 -28.89 15.06
CA ILE A 547 9.13 -29.15 16.52
C ILE A 547 8.50 -28.04 17.39
N HIS A 548 8.09 -26.91 16.81
CA HIS A 548 7.48 -25.79 17.56
C HIS A 548 5.96 -25.86 17.53
N GLN A 549 5.35 -25.49 18.65
CA GLN A 549 3.90 -25.31 18.76
C GLN A 549 3.62 -24.05 19.56
N ARG A 550 2.64 -23.27 19.10
CA ARG A 550 2.17 -22.08 19.80
C ARG A 550 1.38 -22.51 21.04
N LYS A 551 1.64 -21.87 22.18
CA LYS A 551 0.83 -22.04 23.40
C LYS A 551 -0.58 -21.47 23.23
N THR A 552 -1.56 -22.15 23.80
CA THR A 552 -2.94 -21.64 23.96
C THR A 552 -3.02 -20.57 25.04
N THR A 553 -4.11 -19.80 25.06
CA THR A 553 -4.35 -18.75 26.08
C THR A 553 -4.34 -19.28 27.52
N ASN A 554 -4.71 -20.54 27.74
CA ASN A 554 -4.73 -21.13 29.08
C ASN A 554 -3.34 -21.54 29.57
N GLU A 555 -2.38 -21.74 28.66
CA GLU A 555 -1.01 -22.13 28.98
C GLU A 555 -0.07 -20.93 29.17
N VAL A 556 -0.58 -19.71 28.98
CA VAL A 556 0.20 -18.48 29.09
C VAL A 556 -0.21 -17.72 30.34
N ASP A 557 0.63 -17.78 31.36
CA ASP A 557 0.40 -17.06 32.63
C ASP A 557 1.24 -15.78 32.75
N HIS A 558 2.29 -15.64 31.96
CA HIS A 558 3.12 -14.44 31.89
C HIS A 558 3.04 -13.82 30.51
N ILE A 559 2.77 -12.52 30.45
CA ILE A 559 2.77 -11.74 29.22
C ILE A 559 3.75 -10.57 29.34
N ASP A 560 4.48 -10.33 28.26
CA ASP A 560 5.29 -9.13 28.03
C ASP A 560 4.97 -8.69 26.60
N PHE A 561 4.18 -7.63 26.47
CA PHE A 561 3.64 -7.19 25.20
C PHE A 561 3.78 -5.68 25.04
N LYS A 562 4.27 -5.28 23.87
CA LYS A 562 4.46 -3.89 23.49
C LYS A 562 3.78 -3.57 22.16
N THR A 563 3.18 -2.39 22.07
CA THR A 563 2.59 -1.85 20.84
C THR A 563 2.68 -0.33 20.83
N ALA A 564 2.91 0.29 19.68
CA ALA A 564 2.76 1.74 19.53
C ALA A 564 1.31 2.15 19.23
N ASN A 565 0.50 1.27 18.64
CA ASN A 565 -0.84 1.63 18.17
C ASN A 565 -1.84 0.52 18.47
N PRO A 566 -2.70 0.68 19.51
CA PRO A 566 -3.79 -0.25 19.79
C PRO A 566 -4.76 -0.48 18.61
N GLY A 567 -4.89 0.47 17.68
CA GLY A 567 -5.66 0.29 16.44
C GLY A 567 -5.05 -0.72 15.46
N ILE A 568 -3.79 -1.11 15.64
CA ILE A 568 -3.09 -2.10 14.81
C ILE A 568 -2.95 -3.43 15.54
N SER A 569 -2.49 -3.39 16.78
CA SER A 569 -2.34 -4.55 17.64
C SER A 569 -2.49 -4.11 19.08
N ALA A 570 -3.57 -4.54 19.74
CA ALA A 570 -3.88 -4.18 21.12
C ALA A 570 -3.87 -5.37 22.07
N THR A 571 -4.13 -6.57 21.56
CA THR A 571 -4.44 -7.76 22.37
C THR A 571 -3.30 -8.75 22.28
N TYR A 572 -2.90 -9.28 23.43
CA TYR A 572 -1.98 -10.39 23.53
C TYR A 572 -2.50 -11.36 24.60
N TYR A 573 -2.93 -12.53 24.14
CA TYR A 573 -3.62 -13.54 24.95
C TYR A 573 -4.82 -12.96 25.73
N TRP A 574 -4.73 -12.92 27.06
CA TRP A 574 -5.82 -12.52 27.96
C TRP A 574 -5.79 -11.04 28.36
N SER A 575 -4.96 -10.22 27.70
CA SER A 575 -4.85 -8.79 28.00
C SER A 575 -4.90 -7.93 26.75
N THR A 576 -5.48 -6.73 26.86
CA THR A 576 -5.60 -5.76 25.78
C THR A 576 -5.22 -4.36 26.30
N ILE A 577 -4.22 -3.73 25.67
CA ILE A 577 -3.93 -2.30 25.84
C ILE A 577 -5.05 -1.54 25.10
N TYR A 578 -6.02 -1.01 25.84
CA TYR A 578 -7.25 -0.46 25.26
C TYR A 578 -7.10 1.03 24.92
N GLN A 579 -6.52 1.83 25.81
CA GLN A 579 -6.21 3.25 25.58
C GLN A 579 -4.80 3.59 26.04
N GLN A 580 -4.16 4.51 25.33
CA GLN A 580 -2.84 5.05 25.68
C GLN A 580 -2.97 6.36 26.44
N ILE A 581 -1.94 6.71 27.21
CA ILE A 581 -1.83 8.05 27.83
C ILE A 581 -1.29 9.05 26.79
N LYS A 582 -0.23 8.64 26.08
CA LYS A 582 0.42 9.35 24.97
C LYS A 582 0.12 8.58 23.67
N PRO A 583 -0.77 9.09 22.80
CA PRO A 583 -1.15 8.40 21.56
C PRO A 583 0.06 8.13 20.68
N LEU A 584 0.19 6.92 20.12
CA LEU A 584 1.28 6.49 19.22
C LEU A 584 2.69 6.47 19.80
N ASP A 585 2.85 6.75 21.09
CA ASP A 585 4.07 6.37 21.82
C ASP A 585 4.04 4.87 22.13
N TYR A 586 5.16 4.26 22.48
CA TYR A 586 5.16 2.86 22.86
C TYR A 586 4.35 2.64 24.14
N SER A 587 3.49 1.62 24.16
CA SER A 587 2.81 1.12 25.35
C SER A 587 3.26 -0.31 25.63
N GLN A 588 3.48 -0.63 26.90
CA GLN A 588 3.91 -1.96 27.30
C GLN A 588 3.12 -2.46 28.51
N ILE A 589 2.85 -3.76 28.53
CA ILE A 589 2.31 -4.48 29.68
C ILE A 589 3.21 -5.66 29.99
N VAL A 590 3.54 -5.83 31.27
CA VAL A 590 4.23 -7.02 31.79
C VAL A 590 3.39 -7.56 32.95
N LEU A 591 2.56 -8.56 32.67
CA LEU A 591 1.59 -9.08 33.63
C LEU A 591 1.83 -10.58 33.87
N THR A 592 1.60 -11.02 35.10
CA THR A 592 1.66 -12.41 35.50
C THR A 592 0.39 -12.76 36.28
N ARG A 593 -0.31 -13.82 35.88
CA ARG A 593 -1.38 -14.42 36.67
C ARG A 593 -0.90 -15.68 37.36
N ASN A 594 -1.41 -15.94 38.56
CA ASN A 594 -1.27 -17.21 39.27
C ASN A 594 -2.68 -17.70 39.60
N LEU A 595 -3.11 -18.74 38.88
CA LEU A 595 -4.47 -19.25 38.95
C LEU A 595 -4.78 -19.90 40.31
N GLU A 596 -3.81 -20.61 40.90
CA GLU A 596 -3.95 -21.26 42.22
C GLU A 596 -4.11 -20.24 43.36
N LYS A 597 -3.26 -19.21 43.36
CA LYS A 597 -3.31 -18.13 44.36
C LYS A 597 -4.40 -17.10 44.06
N ARG A 598 -5.02 -17.17 42.88
CA ARG A 598 -6.02 -16.21 42.38
C ARG A 598 -5.49 -14.78 42.40
N THR A 599 -4.25 -14.62 41.92
CA THR A 599 -3.56 -13.32 41.87
C THR A 599 -3.19 -12.94 40.44
N LEU A 600 -3.27 -11.65 40.11
CA LEU A 600 -2.76 -11.06 38.89
C LEU A 600 -1.93 -9.85 39.27
N ILE A 601 -0.64 -9.87 38.92
CA ILE A 601 0.30 -8.80 39.24
C ILE A 601 0.99 -8.29 37.98
N GLY A 602 1.45 -7.04 37.96
CA GLY A 602 2.25 -6.58 36.84
C GLY A 602 2.59 -5.10 36.82
N LYS A 603 3.19 -4.68 35.69
CA LYS A 603 3.54 -3.28 35.41
C LYS A 603 3.05 -2.86 34.04
N THR A 604 2.78 -1.58 33.90
CA THR A 604 2.36 -0.94 32.66
C THR A 604 3.23 0.28 32.35
N ASP A 605 3.40 0.55 31.06
CA ASP A 605 3.95 1.81 30.55
C ASP A 605 3.02 2.36 29.47
N ASN A 606 2.72 3.66 29.56
CA ASN A 606 1.82 4.37 28.65
C ASN A 606 0.45 3.68 28.42
N VAL A 607 -0.17 3.17 29.49
CA VAL A 607 -1.52 2.56 29.45
C VAL A 607 -2.49 3.38 30.30
N GLN A 608 -3.57 3.86 29.68
CA GLN A 608 -4.65 4.59 30.35
C GLN A 608 -5.80 3.65 30.73
N ILE A 609 -6.16 2.73 29.83
CA ILE A 609 -7.15 1.67 30.08
C ILE A 609 -6.60 0.33 29.63
N LEU A 610 -6.70 -0.65 30.54
CA LEU A 610 -6.34 -2.04 30.34
C LEU A 610 -7.62 -2.88 30.35
N LYS A 611 -7.78 -3.77 29.38
CA LYS A 611 -8.83 -4.79 29.39
C LYS A 611 -8.21 -6.15 29.69
N LEU A 612 -8.81 -6.90 30.61
CA LEU A 612 -8.39 -8.25 31.00
C LEU A 612 -9.53 -9.25 30.75
N ASN A 613 -9.19 -10.43 30.23
CA ASN A 613 -10.08 -11.60 30.24
C ASN A 613 -9.67 -12.52 31.41
N LEU A 614 -10.58 -12.73 32.35
CA LEU A 614 -10.40 -13.48 33.59
C LEU A 614 -10.99 -14.89 33.54
N GLU A 615 -11.41 -15.39 32.37
CA GLU A 615 -11.97 -16.76 32.21
C GLU A 615 -11.01 -17.87 32.65
N GLY A 616 -9.70 -17.60 32.70
CA GLY A 616 -8.71 -18.53 33.24
C GLY A 616 -8.80 -18.74 34.76
N PHE A 617 -9.41 -17.80 35.49
CA PHE A 617 -9.66 -17.94 36.94
C PHE A 617 -11.00 -18.62 37.20
N GLN A 618 -11.14 -19.22 38.39
CA GLN A 618 -12.39 -19.85 38.78
C GLN A 618 -13.51 -18.82 38.97
N LYS A 619 -14.66 -19.10 38.35
CA LYS A 619 -15.91 -18.33 38.48
C LYS A 619 -16.37 -18.28 39.94
N ASN A 620 -16.98 -17.16 40.35
CA ASN A 620 -17.50 -16.89 41.70
C ASN A 620 -16.45 -16.90 42.82
N GLU A 621 -15.16 -16.82 42.51
CA GLU A 621 -14.10 -16.70 43.50
C GLU A 621 -13.40 -15.33 43.41
N PRO A 622 -12.98 -14.74 44.54
CA PRO A 622 -12.28 -13.47 44.53
C PRO A 622 -10.87 -13.61 43.95
N ILE A 623 -10.53 -12.70 43.05
CA ILE A 623 -9.23 -12.53 42.40
C ILE A 623 -8.60 -11.25 42.92
N THR A 624 -7.32 -11.33 43.30
CA THR A 624 -6.52 -10.17 43.73
C THR A 624 -5.74 -9.63 42.54
N ILE A 625 -5.97 -8.37 42.16
CA ILE A 625 -5.32 -7.69 41.05
C ILE A 625 -4.46 -6.55 41.60
N ASP A 626 -3.15 -6.57 41.34
CA ASP A 626 -2.19 -5.53 41.74
C ASP A 626 -1.32 -5.13 40.56
N ILE A 627 -1.60 -3.95 39.99
CA ILE A 627 -0.91 -3.43 38.81
C ILE A 627 -0.17 -2.16 39.22
N ASP A 628 1.09 -2.05 38.80
CA ASP A 628 2.00 -0.93 39.11
C ASP A 628 2.30 -0.72 40.60
N SER A 629 1.93 -1.69 41.46
CA SER A 629 2.07 -1.57 42.92
C SER A 629 1.40 -0.32 43.50
N SER A 630 0.35 0.19 42.84
CA SER A 630 -0.35 1.41 43.24
C SER A 630 -1.43 1.13 44.29
N ASN A 631 -2.22 0.08 44.08
CA ASN A 631 -3.31 -0.36 44.93
C ASN A 631 -3.72 -1.79 44.56
N THR A 632 -4.39 -2.47 45.49
CA THR A 632 -4.92 -3.83 45.28
C THR A 632 -6.42 -3.79 45.04
N ILE A 633 -6.87 -4.45 43.98
CA ILE A 633 -8.29 -4.63 43.62
C ILE A 633 -8.68 -6.08 43.92
N THR A 634 -9.76 -6.27 44.69
CA THR A 634 -10.41 -7.59 44.81
C THR A 634 -11.60 -7.61 43.86
N TYR A 635 -11.58 -8.52 42.87
CA TYR A 635 -12.62 -8.64 41.86
C TYR A 635 -13.16 -10.06 41.79
N GLN A 636 -14.47 -10.22 41.58
CA GLN A 636 -15.13 -11.50 41.39
C GLN A 636 -16.08 -11.39 40.21
N TRP A 637 -16.12 -12.41 39.36
CA TRP A 637 -17.04 -12.48 38.23
C TRP A 637 -18.01 -13.65 38.36
N ASN A 638 -19.28 -13.38 38.08
CA ASN A 638 -20.39 -14.32 38.23
C ASN A 638 -21.08 -14.66 36.91
N THR A 639 -20.78 -13.93 35.82
CA THR A 639 -21.22 -14.24 34.45
C THR A 639 -20.05 -14.14 33.48
N ILE A 640 -20.17 -14.77 32.30
CA ILE A 640 -19.07 -14.77 31.32
C ILE A 640 -18.75 -13.34 30.85
N GLU A 641 -19.72 -12.45 30.78
CA GLU A 641 -19.53 -11.05 30.43
C GLU A 641 -18.70 -10.32 31.49
N GLN A 642 -18.90 -10.64 32.78
CA GLN A 642 -18.14 -10.07 33.89
C GLN A 642 -16.70 -10.59 33.97
N SER A 643 -16.36 -11.67 33.26
CA SER A 643 -14.98 -12.14 33.14
C SER A 643 -14.10 -11.17 32.35
N VAL A 644 -14.71 -10.29 31.56
CA VAL A 644 -14.01 -9.22 30.84
C VAL A 644 -14.10 -7.94 31.67
N VAL A 645 -12.97 -7.53 32.25
CA VAL A 645 -12.88 -6.35 33.11
C VAL A 645 -12.06 -5.25 32.44
N TYR A 646 -12.47 -3.99 32.66
CA TYR A 646 -11.72 -2.81 32.24
C TYR A 646 -11.19 -2.09 33.47
N LEU A 647 -9.89 -1.82 33.47
CA LEU A 647 -9.20 -1.10 34.52
C LEU A 647 -8.73 0.24 33.95
N LYS A 648 -9.07 1.34 34.61
CA LYS A 648 -8.60 2.69 34.25
C LYS A 648 -7.58 3.17 35.26
N ARG A 649 -6.48 3.73 34.75
CA ARG A 649 -5.44 4.36 35.57
C ARG A 649 -5.90 5.75 36.04
N GLU A 650 -5.80 5.98 37.34
CA GLU A 650 -6.06 7.26 38.00
C GLU A 650 -4.88 7.63 38.92
N THR A 651 -4.89 8.83 39.48
CA THR A 651 -3.78 9.35 40.31
C THR A 651 -3.48 8.48 41.54
N GLN A 652 -4.50 7.83 42.12
CA GLN A 652 -4.35 6.95 43.30
C GLN A 652 -4.23 5.45 42.95
N GLY A 653 -4.12 5.11 41.67
CA GLY A 653 -3.99 3.74 41.20
C GLY A 653 -5.06 3.32 40.20
N TRP A 654 -5.30 2.01 40.09
CA TRP A 654 -6.22 1.42 39.12
C TRP A 654 -7.63 1.26 39.70
N LEU A 655 -8.64 1.58 38.89
CA LEU A 655 -10.05 1.40 39.24
C LEU A 655 -10.75 0.53 38.20
N VAL A 656 -11.66 -0.34 38.66
CA VAL A 656 -12.58 -1.05 37.78
C VAL A 656 -13.59 -0.05 37.22
N VAL A 657 -13.70 0.00 35.90
CA VAL A 657 -14.63 0.88 35.19
C VAL A 657 -15.51 0.08 34.24
N GLU A 658 -16.62 0.67 33.82
CA GLU A 658 -17.38 0.13 32.70
C GLU A 658 -16.56 0.18 31.40
N ARG A 659 -16.98 -0.61 30.42
CA ARG A 659 -16.39 -0.57 29.08
C ARG A 659 -16.41 0.88 28.56
N PRO A 660 -15.26 1.41 28.07
CA PRO A 660 -15.24 2.74 27.48
C PRO A 660 -16.21 2.84 26.31
N LYS A 661 -16.88 3.99 26.20
CA LYS A 661 -17.82 4.25 25.11
C LYS A 661 -17.09 4.23 23.76
N LEU A 662 -17.75 3.74 22.72
CA LEU A 662 -17.15 3.60 21.38
C LEU A 662 -16.98 4.95 20.64
N ASP A 663 -17.53 6.03 21.19
CA ASP A 663 -17.24 7.40 20.76
C ASP A 663 -15.86 7.91 21.24
N GLN A 664 -15.18 7.19 22.14
CA GLN A 664 -13.79 7.41 22.55
C GLN A 664 -12.83 6.62 21.65
N LYS A 665 -11.53 6.96 21.70
CA LYS A 665 -10.47 6.18 21.08
C LYS A 665 -10.34 4.81 21.72
N GLY A 666 -9.95 3.84 20.90
CA GLY A 666 -9.63 2.48 21.32
C GLY A 666 -9.23 1.62 20.11
N PRO A 667 -9.08 0.30 20.29
CA PRO A 667 -8.66 -0.59 19.19
C PRO A 667 -9.62 -0.60 18.00
N HIS A 668 -10.87 -0.18 18.19
CA HIS A 668 -11.89 -0.09 17.16
C HIS A 668 -11.77 1.16 16.27
N ARG A 669 -11.12 2.22 16.77
CA ARG A 669 -10.89 3.51 16.09
C ARG A 669 -9.89 4.31 16.93
N ASN A 670 -8.61 4.31 16.54
CA ASN A 670 -7.54 4.93 17.35
C ASN A 670 -6.99 6.21 16.70
N GLY A 671 -7.16 6.35 15.38
CA GLY A 671 -6.66 7.48 14.60
C GLY A 671 -5.37 7.19 13.83
N SER A 672 -4.69 8.28 13.52
CA SER A 672 -3.90 8.58 12.31
C SER A 672 -4.74 8.86 11.06
N PHE A 673 -4.31 9.84 10.28
CA PHE A 673 -4.93 10.17 8.99
C PHE A 673 -5.07 8.96 8.05
N LYS A 674 -4.11 8.03 8.08
CA LYS A 674 -4.10 6.85 7.20
C LYS A 674 -5.25 5.87 7.49
N GLU A 675 -5.80 5.88 8.70
CA GLU A 675 -6.94 5.02 9.06
C GLU A 675 -8.18 5.33 8.19
N ALA A 676 -8.30 6.57 7.68
CA ALA A 676 -9.41 6.98 6.83
C ALA A 676 -9.54 6.16 5.54
N PHE A 677 -8.45 5.59 5.04
CA PHE A 677 -8.44 4.84 3.77
C PHE A 677 -8.79 3.35 3.93
N ASN A 678 -9.28 2.95 5.12
CA ASN A 678 -9.84 1.62 5.36
C ASN A 678 -11.37 1.63 5.18
N HIS A 679 -12.01 0.48 5.41
CA HIS A 679 -13.48 0.34 5.43
C HIS A 679 -14.17 0.84 4.16
N SER A 680 -13.68 0.39 3.02
CA SER A 680 -14.21 0.70 1.69
C SER A 680 -14.35 2.21 1.48
N MET A 681 -13.28 2.99 1.56
CA MET A 681 -13.38 4.46 1.50
C MET A 681 -14.18 5.01 0.30
N VAL A 682 -14.84 6.15 0.48
CA VAL A 682 -15.54 6.93 -0.56
C VAL A 682 -14.99 8.35 -0.59
N TYR A 683 -14.57 8.83 -1.76
CA TYR A 683 -14.14 10.21 -1.94
C TYR A 683 -15.34 11.11 -2.26
N VAL A 684 -15.48 12.18 -1.49
CA VAL A 684 -16.51 13.21 -1.62
C VAL A 684 -15.84 14.54 -1.95
N TYR A 685 -15.89 14.96 -3.21
CA TYR A 685 -15.22 16.19 -3.65
C TYR A 685 -16.15 17.39 -3.68
N GLY A 686 -15.61 18.56 -3.32
CA GLY A 686 -16.35 19.81 -3.27
C GLY A 686 -16.75 20.34 -4.64
N THR A 687 -17.96 20.90 -4.74
CA THR A 687 -18.46 21.53 -5.98
C THR A 687 -19.01 22.95 -5.78
N THR A 688 -18.88 23.51 -4.57
CA THR A 688 -19.44 24.83 -4.23
C THR A 688 -18.42 25.96 -4.21
N GLY A 689 -17.14 25.67 -4.49
CA GLY A 689 -16.08 26.67 -4.59
C GLY A 689 -16.08 27.44 -5.91
N THR A 690 -15.02 28.21 -6.11
CA THR A 690 -14.71 28.82 -7.41
C THR A 690 -14.44 27.75 -8.48
N LYS A 691 -14.41 28.17 -9.75
CA LYS A 691 -14.10 27.27 -10.88
C LYS A 691 -12.77 26.52 -10.67
N ASP A 692 -11.74 27.21 -10.21
CA ASP A 692 -10.41 26.63 -10.03
C ASP A 692 -10.33 25.74 -8.78
N GLU A 693 -11.03 26.08 -7.70
CA GLU A 693 -11.12 25.21 -6.52
C GLU A 693 -11.89 23.91 -6.81
N ASN A 694 -13.00 24.00 -7.54
CA ASN A 694 -13.76 22.81 -7.96
C ASN A 694 -12.95 21.94 -8.93
N LYS A 695 -12.17 22.57 -9.81
CA LYS A 695 -11.25 21.88 -10.73
C LYS A 695 -10.17 21.14 -9.94
N TRP A 696 -9.51 21.82 -9.00
CA TRP A 696 -8.51 21.22 -8.12
C TRP A 696 -9.09 20.03 -7.34
N ALA A 697 -10.30 20.16 -6.78
CA ALA A 697 -10.90 19.10 -5.98
C ALA A 697 -11.07 17.81 -6.79
N LEU A 698 -11.52 17.92 -8.05
CA LEU A 698 -11.62 16.77 -8.94
C LEU A 698 -10.26 16.22 -9.36
N GLU A 699 -9.30 17.09 -9.72
CA GLU A 699 -7.93 16.69 -10.06
C GLU A 699 -7.26 15.94 -8.92
N LYS A 700 -7.43 16.39 -7.68
CA LYS A 700 -6.88 15.74 -6.50
C LYS A 700 -7.43 14.33 -6.30
N VAL A 701 -8.73 14.13 -6.55
CA VAL A 701 -9.33 12.78 -6.50
C VAL A 701 -8.77 11.88 -7.60
N LEU A 702 -8.63 12.40 -8.83
CA LEU A 702 -8.07 11.62 -9.94
C LEU A 702 -6.61 11.22 -9.65
N HIS A 703 -5.81 12.16 -9.15
CA HIS A 703 -4.44 11.89 -8.73
C HIS A 703 -4.36 10.76 -7.69
N ASP A 704 -5.20 10.82 -6.65
CA ASP A 704 -5.24 9.80 -5.61
C ASP A 704 -5.78 8.45 -6.11
N ALA A 705 -6.72 8.47 -7.06
CA ALA A 705 -7.25 7.26 -7.69
C ALA A 705 -6.16 6.55 -8.49
N GLU A 706 -5.36 7.30 -9.24
CA GLU A 706 -4.19 6.77 -9.96
C GLU A 706 -3.13 6.24 -8.98
N ALA A 707 -2.85 6.97 -7.90
CA ALA A 707 -1.88 6.56 -6.88
C ALA A 707 -2.30 5.25 -6.20
N TRP A 708 -3.56 5.16 -5.77
CA TRP A 708 -4.10 3.97 -5.11
C TRP A 708 -4.21 2.78 -6.06
N TYR A 709 -4.60 3.00 -7.31
CA TYR A 709 -4.60 1.99 -8.36
C TYR A 709 -3.20 1.41 -8.60
N TYR A 710 -2.21 2.30 -8.77
CA TYR A 710 -0.83 1.90 -9.05
C TYR A 710 -0.19 1.18 -7.85
N ARG A 711 -0.23 1.79 -6.66
CA ARG A 711 0.43 1.28 -5.43
C ARG A 711 -0.31 0.13 -4.79
N GLY A 712 -1.64 0.24 -4.71
CA GLY A 712 -2.48 -0.62 -3.88
C GLY A 712 -3.29 -1.66 -4.66
N ASN A 713 -3.13 -1.75 -5.99
CA ASN A 713 -4.02 -2.57 -6.83
C ASN A 713 -5.51 -2.26 -6.55
N GLY A 714 -5.77 -1.02 -6.16
CA GLY A 714 -6.98 -0.65 -5.46
C GLY A 714 -7.92 0.19 -6.31
N THR A 715 -9.14 0.39 -5.80
CA THR A 715 -10.16 1.25 -6.42
C THR A 715 -11.05 1.81 -5.32
N PHE A 716 -11.65 2.96 -5.55
CA PHE A 716 -12.61 3.54 -4.62
C PHE A 716 -13.73 4.26 -5.37
N ASP A 717 -14.83 4.52 -4.68
CA ASP A 717 -15.93 5.28 -5.25
C ASP A 717 -15.72 6.78 -5.06
N VAL A 718 -16.15 7.54 -6.06
CA VAL A 718 -16.05 8.99 -6.10
C VAL A 718 -17.43 9.56 -6.34
N ILE A 719 -17.82 10.52 -5.52
CA ILE A 719 -19.09 11.23 -5.59
C ILE A 719 -18.88 12.72 -5.38
N ALA A 720 -19.69 13.54 -6.05
CA ALA A 720 -19.74 14.96 -5.75
C ALA A 720 -20.43 15.16 -4.40
N ASP A 721 -20.02 16.17 -3.65
CA ASP A 721 -20.64 16.59 -2.39
C ASP A 721 -22.16 16.82 -2.47
N ARG A 722 -22.64 17.40 -3.58
CA ARG A 722 -24.07 17.60 -3.84
C ARG A 722 -24.88 16.30 -3.97
N ASP A 723 -24.20 15.21 -4.34
CA ASP A 723 -24.80 13.88 -4.52
C ASP A 723 -24.52 12.97 -3.30
N PHE A 724 -23.87 13.51 -2.25
CA PHE A 724 -23.53 12.75 -1.05
C PHE A 724 -24.74 12.56 -0.13
N ASP A 725 -24.98 11.29 0.19
CA ASP A 725 -25.99 10.82 1.13
C ASP A 725 -25.31 10.05 2.27
N ALA A 726 -25.44 10.57 3.50
CA ALA A 726 -24.77 10.01 4.67
C ALA A 726 -25.31 8.63 5.07
N GLU A 727 -26.59 8.34 4.81
CA GLU A 727 -27.22 7.06 5.15
C GLU A 727 -26.73 5.96 4.21
N LYS A 728 -26.71 6.23 2.90
CA LYS A 728 -26.21 5.30 1.88
C LYS A 728 -24.76 4.85 2.11
N TYR A 729 -23.94 5.72 2.72
CA TYR A 729 -22.54 5.46 3.00
C TYR A 729 -22.25 5.36 4.50
N ILE A 730 -23.23 4.89 5.30
CA ILE A 730 -23.08 4.80 6.77
C ILE A 730 -21.91 3.89 7.17
N ASP A 731 -21.79 2.73 6.54
CA ASP A 731 -20.81 1.67 6.83
C ASP A 731 -19.45 1.86 6.16
N ARG A 732 -19.17 3.04 5.61
CA ARG A 732 -17.94 3.33 4.86
C ARG A 732 -17.20 4.52 5.44
N ASN A 733 -15.88 4.49 5.36
CA ASN A 733 -15.10 5.70 5.63
C ASN A 733 -15.29 6.71 4.49
N ILE A 734 -15.19 8.00 4.82
CA ILE A 734 -15.32 9.10 3.87
C ILE A 734 -13.98 9.83 3.76
N ILE A 735 -13.54 10.13 2.54
CA ILE A 735 -12.46 11.08 2.26
C ILE A 735 -13.08 12.36 1.71
N LEU A 736 -13.05 13.44 2.47
CA LEU A 736 -13.60 14.73 2.10
C LEU A 736 -12.51 15.58 1.42
N ILE A 737 -12.78 16.08 0.22
CA ILE A 737 -11.87 16.96 -0.52
C ILE A 737 -12.46 18.38 -0.58
N GLY A 738 -11.73 19.36 -0.06
CA GLY A 738 -12.16 20.76 -0.01
C GLY A 738 -12.21 21.31 1.41
N ASN A 739 -12.97 22.37 1.63
CA ASN A 739 -13.12 23.05 2.93
C ASN A 739 -14.60 23.38 3.20
N ALA A 740 -14.90 24.01 4.34
CA ALA A 740 -16.27 24.30 4.77
C ALA A 740 -17.07 25.22 3.82
N LYS A 741 -16.39 25.92 2.89
CA LYS A 741 -17.01 26.77 1.87
C LYS A 741 -17.10 26.08 0.50
N THR A 742 -16.17 25.17 0.20
CA THR A 742 -16.08 24.52 -1.12
C THR A 742 -16.72 23.13 -1.17
N ASN A 743 -17.04 22.52 -0.02
CA ASN A 743 -17.66 21.21 0.06
C ASN A 743 -18.91 21.22 0.96
N SER A 744 -20.09 21.04 0.34
CA SER A 744 -21.40 21.05 0.99
C SER A 744 -21.64 19.88 1.96
N ALA A 745 -20.84 18.81 1.90
CA ALA A 745 -20.90 17.71 2.86
C ALA A 745 -20.14 18.00 4.17
N TRP A 746 -19.34 19.08 4.23
CA TRP A 746 -18.51 19.42 5.40
C TRP A 746 -19.31 19.47 6.70
N ASN A 747 -20.34 20.31 6.78
CA ASN A 747 -21.13 20.48 8.00
C ASN A 747 -21.93 19.23 8.38
N LYS A 748 -22.26 18.36 7.41
CA LYS A 748 -22.94 17.09 7.69
C LYS A 748 -22.02 16.09 8.41
N LEU A 749 -20.72 16.15 8.12
CA LEU A 749 -19.73 15.18 8.59
C LEU A 749 -18.85 15.69 9.74
N LEU A 750 -18.70 17.01 9.89
CA LEU A 750 -17.68 17.64 10.73
C LEU A 750 -18.23 18.73 11.66
N SER A 751 -19.54 18.77 11.92
CA SER A 751 -20.16 19.81 12.75
C SER A 751 -19.66 19.81 14.21
N ASP A 752 -19.24 18.66 14.74
CA ASP A 752 -18.66 18.50 16.08
C ASP A 752 -17.13 18.46 16.07
N CYS A 753 -16.50 18.66 14.92
CA CYS A 753 -15.05 18.63 14.80
C CYS A 753 -14.44 19.93 15.37
N PRO A 754 -13.38 19.84 16.22
CA PRO A 754 -12.68 21.02 16.74
C PRO A 754 -11.84 21.73 15.67
N ILE A 755 -11.72 21.15 14.48
CA ILE A 755 -10.98 21.69 13.35
C ILE A 755 -11.97 22.18 12.29
N THR A 756 -11.81 23.42 11.84
CA THR A 756 -12.57 23.98 10.73
C THR A 756 -11.65 24.72 9.77
N VAL A 757 -11.78 24.43 8.47
CA VAL A 757 -11.03 25.11 7.41
C VAL A 757 -11.99 25.87 6.52
N THR A 758 -11.61 27.09 6.18
CA THR A 758 -12.36 27.98 5.27
C THR A 758 -11.40 28.49 4.19
N SER A 759 -11.85 29.44 3.36
CA SER A 759 -11.05 29.95 2.25
C SER A 759 -9.80 30.73 2.69
N ASP A 760 -9.77 31.29 3.90
CA ASP A 760 -8.74 32.23 4.36
C ASP A 760 -8.20 31.95 5.78
N GLN A 761 -8.70 30.90 6.45
CA GLN A 761 -8.21 30.50 7.76
C GLN A 761 -8.45 29.03 8.09
N ILE A 762 -7.59 28.51 8.96
CA ILE A 762 -7.72 27.24 9.67
C ILE A 762 -7.94 27.55 11.15
N LYS A 763 -9.00 27.01 11.73
CA LYS A 763 -9.25 27.04 13.18
C LYS A 763 -9.01 25.64 13.75
N ILE A 764 -8.17 25.56 14.77
CA ILE A 764 -7.83 24.33 15.50
C ILE A 764 -8.12 24.60 16.98
N ASP A 765 -9.26 24.12 17.46
CA ASP A 765 -9.80 24.46 18.78
C ASP A 765 -9.83 25.99 19.00
N LYS A 766 -9.01 26.52 19.93
CA LYS A 766 -8.90 27.95 20.23
C LYS A 766 -7.95 28.71 19.30
N GLN A 767 -7.06 28.00 18.59
CA GLN A 767 -6.06 28.62 17.72
C GLN A 767 -6.64 28.92 16.34
N THR A 768 -6.24 30.05 15.75
CA THR A 768 -6.65 30.45 14.40
C THR A 768 -5.42 30.88 13.61
N TYR A 769 -5.20 30.20 12.49
CA TYR A 769 -4.14 30.51 11.53
C TYR A 769 -4.79 31.11 10.28
N LYS A 770 -4.40 32.34 9.92
CA LYS A 770 -4.92 33.05 8.74
C LYS A 770 -3.93 32.93 7.59
N GLY A 771 -4.45 32.74 6.38
CA GLY A 771 -3.66 32.58 5.16
C GLY A 771 -4.52 32.03 4.03
N ASN A 772 -4.09 32.20 2.78
CA ASN A 772 -4.75 31.61 1.61
C ASN A 772 -3.86 30.57 0.91
N ASP A 773 -2.85 30.08 1.64
CA ASP A 773 -1.79 29.19 1.22
C ASP A 773 -1.54 28.05 2.21
N LEU A 774 -2.45 27.84 3.17
CA LEU A 774 -2.39 26.78 4.17
C LEU A 774 -3.08 25.51 3.67
N GLY A 775 -2.38 24.39 3.62
CA GLY A 775 -2.91 23.05 3.31
C GLY A 775 -2.96 22.17 4.56
N GLY A 776 -3.65 21.03 4.47
CA GLY A 776 -3.57 20.03 5.51
C GLY A 776 -4.37 18.75 5.32
N TYR A 777 -4.14 17.85 6.27
CA TYR A 777 -4.75 16.54 6.38
C TYR A 777 -5.24 16.32 7.80
N PHE A 778 -6.45 15.81 7.99
CA PHE A 778 -6.87 15.36 9.32
C PHE A 778 -7.89 14.23 9.28
N TYR A 779 -7.94 13.46 10.36
CA TYR A 779 -8.93 12.43 10.62
C TYR A 779 -9.97 12.94 11.62
N TRP A 780 -11.22 12.50 11.47
CA TRP A 780 -12.27 12.70 12.46
C TRP A 780 -13.18 11.48 12.54
N LYS A 781 -13.84 11.28 13.69
CA LYS A 781 -14.87 10.25 13.85
C LYS A 781 -16.08 10.58 12.96
N LYS A 782 -16.62 9.58 12.25
CA LYS A 782 -17.80 9.77 11.40
C LYS A 782 -19.08 9.78 12.25
N PRO A 783 -19.93 10.83 12.16
CA PRO A 783 -21.19 10.90 12.89
C PRO A 783 -22.09 9.68 12.64
N GLY A 784 -22.79 9.23 13.69
CA GLY A 784 -23.69 8.08 13.63
C GLY A 784 -23.00 6.71 13.54
N THR A 785 -21.68 6.64 13.74
CA THR A 785 -20.93 5.38 13.66
C THR A 785 -19.92 5.21 14.80
N GLU A 786 -19.78 3.97 15.24
CA GLU A 786 -18.82 3.60 16.29
C GLU A 786 -17.42 3.34 15.75
N THR A 787 -17.29 2.96 14.47
CA THR A 787 -16.05 2.41 13.91
C THR A 787 -15.61 3.04 12.59
N ARG A 788 -16.36 4.04 12.06
CA ARG A 788 -15.98 4.72 10.81
C ARG A 788 -15.40 6.11 11.08
N GLY A 789 -14.63 6.57 10.10
CA GLY A 789 -13.94 7.84 10.13
C GLY A 789 -14.16 8.68 8.88
N VAL A 790 -13.74 9.94 8.98
CA VAL A 790 -13.68 10.92 7.92
C VAL A 790 -12.23 11.39 7.82
N GLY A 791 -11.56 11.06 6.72
CA GLY A 791 -10.30 11.70 6.35
C GLY A 791 -10.61 12.97 5.57
N VAL A 792 -9.86 14.03 5.79
CA VAL A 792 -10.07 15.31 5.13
C VAL A 792 -8.76 15.78 4.49
N ILE A 793 -8.81 16.09 3.20
CA ILE A 793 -7.73 16.71 2.43
C ILE A 793 -8.20 18.11 2.07
N THR A 794 -7.56 19.13 2.64
CA THR A 794 -8.10 20.48 2.67
C THR A 794 -7.05 21.56 2.49
N GLY A 795 -7.51 22.78 2.27
CA GLY A 795 -6.68 23.95 2.26
C GLY A 795 -7.49 25.25 2.23
N THR A 796 -6.83 26.33 2.63
CA THR A 796 -7.26 27.72 2.46
C THR A 796 -6.83 28.18 1.08
N GLY A 797 -7.78 28.70 0.29
CA GLY A 797 -7.52 29.16 -1.08
C GLY A 797 -6.93 28.09 -2.00
N LEU A 798 -6.70 28.46 -3.26
CA LEU A 798 -6.15 27.53 -4.25
C LEU A 798 -4.71 27.11 -3.94
N LYS A 799 -3.88 28.02 -3.39
CA LYS A 799 -2.48 27.72 -3.07
C LYS A 799 -2.36 26.70 -1.93
N GLY A 800 -3.18 26.83 -0.88
CA GLY A 800 -3.18 25.88 0.23
C GLY A 800 -3.68 24.51 -0.19
N MET A 801 -4.73 24.48 -1.03
CA MET A 801 -5.20 23.28 -1.69
C MET A 801 -4.09 22.60 -2.54
N GLN A 802 -3.39 23.37 -3.37
CA GLN A 802 -2.27 22.88 -4.19
C GLN A 802 -1.08 22.37 -3.37
N ALA A 803 -0.82 22.95 -2.20
CA ALA A 803 0.24 22.47 -1.30
C ALA A 803 0.04 20.99 -0.90
N THR A 804 -1.22 20.51 -0.86
CA THR A 804 -1.53 19.10 -0.56
C THR A 804 -1.25 18.13 -1.72
N GLY A 805 -0.90 18.64 -2.91
CA GLY A 805 -0.50 17.83 -4.07
C GLY A 805 0.81 17.05 -3.83
N ALA A 806 1.61 17.51 -2.88
CA ALA A 806 2.75 16.78 -2.33
C ALA A 806 2.29 15.73 -1.30
N ASN A 807 1.74 14.62 -1.81
CA ASN A 807 1.14 13.55 -1.01
C ASN A 807 2.12 12.36 -0.82
N GLN A 808 2.25 11.84 0.42
CA GLN A 808 2.94 10.58 0.76
C GLN A 808 2.14 9.62 1.66
N TYR A 809 0.84 9.82 1.87
CA TYR A 809 0.06 8.92 2.73
C TYR A 809 -0.18 7.54 2.10
N PHE A 810 0.05 7.35 0.79
CA PHE A 810 0.09 6.03 0.13
C PHE A 810 1.51 5.43 0.02
N ALA A 811 2.43 5.85 0.89
CA ALA A 811 3.71 5.19 1.12
C ALA A 811 3.62 4.29 2.36
N GLY A 812 4.37 3.18 2.36
CA GLY A 812 4.55 2.35 3.55
C GLY A 812 5.43 3.05 4.59
N ALA A 813 5.12 2.89 5.87
CA ALA A 813 5.85 3.47 7.01
C ALA A 813 5.86 5.01 7.11
N SER A 814 5.08 5.70 6.27
CA SER A 814 4.91 7.14 6.42
C SER A 814 4.03 7.47 7.64
N GLY A 815 4.62 8.19 8.60
CA GLY A 815 4.00 8.55 9.85
C GLY A 815 3.11 9.80 9.72
N PHE A 816 1.79 9.60 9.67
CA PHE A 816 0.82 10.68 9.68
C PHE A 816 0.09 10.73 11.04
N PRO A 817 0.10 11.87 11.75
CA PRO A 817 -0.67 12.04 12.98
C PRO A 817 -2.18 12.19 12.70
N ASP A 818 -2.97 12.53 13.72
CA ASP A 818 -4.40 12.72 13.53
C ASP A 818 -4.71 13.96 12.70
N TYR A 819 -3.90 15.01 12.83
CA TYR A 819 -3.96 16.20 11.99
C TYR A 819 -2.56 16.76 11.70
N MET A 820 -2.38 17.34 10.52
CA MET A 820 -1.17 18.02 10.07
C MET A 820 -1.55 19.15 9.11
N PHE A 821 -1.07 20.35 9.38
CA PHE A 821 -1.27 21.56 8.59
C PHE A 821 0.06 22.24 8.30
N PHE A 822 0.16 22.85 7.13
CA PHE A 822 1.39 23.46 6.62
C PHE A 822 1.03 24.58 5.66
N ASN A 823 1.97 25.46 5.34
CA ASN A 823 1.81 26.43 4.25
C ASN A 823 2.50 25.93 2.96
N LEU A 824 2.26 26.61 1.84
CA LEU A 824 2.81 26.26 0.53
C LEU A 824 4.35 26.18 0.53
N ASP A 825 5.02 26.99 1.35
CA ASP A 825 6.48 27.00 1.47
C ASP A 825 7.05 25.70 2.05
N MET A 826 6.23 24.80 2.61
CA MET A 826 6.64 23.42 2.92
C MET A 826 7.23 22.71 1.69
N LEU A 827 6.72 22.98 0.49
CA LEU A 827 7.28 22.41 -0.74
C LEU A 827 8.74 22.84 -0.98
N LYS A 828 9.20 23.95 -0.40
CA LYS A 828 10.59 24.40 -0.57
C LYS A 828 11.45 24.11 0.65
N ASN A 829 10.93 24.37 1.83
CA ASN A 829 11.70 24.40 3.08
C ASN A 829 11.44 23.17 3.97
N GLY A 830 10.46 22.33 3.64
CA GLY A 830 10.11 21.13 4.39
C GLY A 830 9.49 21.41 5.77
N PRO A 831 9.94 20.73 6.84
CA PRO A 831 9.28 20.72 8.15
C PRO A 831 9.10 22.08 8.82
N GLU A 832 9.96 23.06 8.51
CA GLU A 832 9.93 24.39 9.15
C GLU A 832 8.65 25.17 8.82
N ASN A 833 7.91 24.70 7.82
CA ASN A 833 6.69 25.28 7.31
C ASN A 833 5.44 24.47 7.67
N ILE A 834 5.57 23.50 8.59
CA ILE A 834 4.44 22.90 9.30
C ILE A 834 3.93 23.93 10.32
N ILE A 835 2.66 24.29 10.21
CA ILE A 835 2.04 25.27 11.12
C ILE A 835 1.54 24.59 12.39
N ASP A 836 1.00 23.38 12.27
CA ASP A 836 0.45 22.61 13.38
C ASP A 836 0.33 21.12 13.01
N ALA A 837 0.59 20.21 13.94
CA ALA A 837 0.38 18.77 13.78
C ALA A 837 0.23 18.08 15.13
N GLY A 838 -0.63 17.08 15.27
CA GLY A 838 -0.82 16.45 16.58
C GLY A 838 -1.87 15.36 16.64
N PHE A 839 -2.19 14.95 17.86
CA PHE A 839 -3.13 13.89 18.17
C PHE A 839 -4.30 14.43 18.99
N TYR A 840 -5.47 13.83 18.83
CA TYR A 840 -6.56 14.02 19.78
C TYR A 840 -6.35 13.16 21.03
N SER A 841 -6.89 13.61 22.17
CA SER A 841 -7.05 12.82 23.39
C SER A 841 -7.95 11.60 23.16
N ASN A 842 -8.09 10.72 24.16
CA ASN A 842 -8.99 9.57 24.08
C ASN A 842 -10.47 9.99 23.89
N GLU A 843 -10.86 11.19 24.33
CA GLU A 843 -12.19 11.78 24.15
C GLU A 843 -12.31 12.64 22.88
N TRP A 844 -11.35 12.53 21.96
CA TRP A 844 -11.30 13.30 20.71
C TRP A 844 -11.17 14.83 20.91
N LYS A 845 -10.46 15.27 21.96
CA LYS A 845 -10.18 16.69 22.21
C LYS A 845 -8.77 17.06 21.78
N ILE A 846 -8.56 18.33 21.42
CA ILE A 846 -7.22 18.88 21.19
C ILE A 846 -6.72 19.46 22.51
N GLU A 847 -5.61 18.95 23.02
CA GLU A 847 -4.97 19.47 24.22
C GLU A 847 -3.98 20.59 23.87
N ALA A 848 -3.77 21.53 24.80
CA ALA A 848 -2.76 22.56 24.63
C ALA A 848 -1.36 21.91 24.63
N LYS A 849 -0.53 22.33 23.68
CA LYS A 849 0.81 21.77 23.46
C LYS A 849 1.86 22.31 24.41
#